data_AF-A0A673AY65-F1
#
_entry.id   AF-A0A673AY65-F1
#
_cell.length_a   1.000
_cell.length_b   1.000
_cell.length_c   1.000
_cell.angle_alpha   90.00
_cell.angle_beta   90.00
_cell.angle_gamma   90.00
#
_symmetry.space_group_name_H-M   'P 1'
#
loop_
_entity.id
_entity.type
_entity.pdbx_description
1 polymer ?
#
loop_
_entity_poly.entity_id
_entity_poly.type
_entity_poly.pdbx_seq_one_letter_code
_entity_poly.pdbx_strand_id
1 'polypeptide(L)'
;MLSDADYPGNASGARRAKKRNSGEPPGDGQTLRSSGRQINVRVKRTNNPPPGQSKRKATDTEEEDDQSEKKYRKCEKAGCSATYPVCFASASERCAKNGYTSRWYHLSCGEHFCNECFDHYYRSHKDGYETFAAWKKVWTSNGKSEPSLKAFMADQQLPYWVQCTKPDCRKWRQLTKEIQLTSSLAATYRCGMKFNNIKTEGPDQCSQPEDLRVVEVTDSWWHSMLILPPLFKESPASPFLAAYYPDCVGMSPSGSPSNMSLNELRADHCRAVQPQIPGLCPYFQPFYQPNECGKALCVRPDMMELDELYEFPEFSRDPTMYLALRNLILASWHRNCKEVLTSQKCALHIIVRGLVRVRCVQEMDRVLHFMTRKGLINTGVLMVKRPLLPERYRSKNVIIIGAGASGLAAARQLQNFGTQVVVLEARERIGGRVWDDTRLGVTVGQGAQIVNGCVNNPIALMCEQMSIKMHKLGERCDLFQEGGQVTDPAFDKRMDFHFNAILDVVSEWRKDKSQNQDTPLGEKVQEVKKNFLQESGIQFSELEEKVLQFHLSNLEYACGSTLDQVSARSWDHNEFFAQFSGDHTLLTKGYSVLLHKLAEGLDIRTKCQVQSIDYSGDLVKVTSSNGSQWTAQKVLVTVPLTLLQKNMIQFNPPLPERKLKAIHSLGAGIIEKIALQFPHRFWDGKIQGADYFGHIPPSPDKRGMFSVFYDMDPQGKQAVLMSVITGDAVPAVREMEDKEVVDECMKVLRELFKEQEVPDPVNFFVTHWSKDSWSQMSYSFVKTGGSGEAYDILAEDVQGKVFFAGEATNRHFPQTVTGAYLSGVREASKMAAM
;
A
#
# COMPACT_ATOMS: atom_id res chain seq x y z
N MET A 1 -18.54 13.08 -1.06
CA MET A 1 -19.30 13.55 0.12
C MET A 1 -18.67 12.86 1.33
N LEU A 2 -18.40 13.61 2.40
CA LEU A 2 -17.77 13.13 3.62
C LEU A 2 -18.59 13.66 4.80
N SER A 3 -18.82 12.81 5.80
CA SER A 3 -19.37 13.17 7.10
C SER A 3 -19.02 12.07 8.11
N ASP A 4 -18.11 12.43 9.00
CA ASP A 4 -18.09 12.10 10.43
C ASP A 4 -18.28 10.62 10.87
N ALA A 5 -17.20 10.07 11.43
CA ALA A 5 -17.22 8.89 12.30
C ALA A 5 -16.12 9.03 13.36
N ASP A 6 -16.47 9.55 14.54
CA ASP A 6 -15.53 9.84 15.62
C ASP A 6 -14.81 8.59 16.16
N TYR A 7 -13.52 8.75 16.45
CA TYR A 7 -12.70 7.78 17.20
C TYR A 7 -12.03 8.48 18.39
N PRO A 8 -12.51 8.28 19.63
CA PRO A 8 -11.87 8.84 20.82
C PRO A 8 -10.61 8.05 21.19
N GLY A 9 -9.47 8.73 21.29
CA GLY A 9 -8.17 8.14 21.60
C GLY A 9 -7.90 7.94 23.11
N ASN A 10 -7.25 6.82 23.42
CA ASN A 10 -6.41 6.49 24.58
C ASN A 10 -6.48 7.33 25.88
N ALA A 11 -6.60 6.62 27.01
CA ALA A 11 -6.07 7.07 28.31
C ALA A 11 -5.19 5.96 28.93
N SER A 12 -3.93 6.27 29.21
CA SER A 12 -2.97 5.36 29.86
C SER A 12 -3.17 5.32 31.38
N GLY A 13 -2.95 4.15 32.00
CA GLY A 13 -3.32 3.92 33.40
C GLY A 13 -2.29 4.44 34.42
N ALA A 14 -2.66 5.47 35.20
CA ALA A 14 -1.93 5.90 36.38
C ALA A 14 -2.63 5.44 37.69
N ARG A 15 -1.89 4.81 38.61
CA ARG A 15 -2.44 4.29 39.87
C ARG A 15 -2.68 5.41 40.90
N ARG A 16 -3.89 5.51 41.45
CA ARG A 16 -4.15 6.10 42.78
C ARG A 16 -5.33 5.43 43.47
N ALA A 17 -5.21 5.21 44.79
CA ALA A 17 -6.20 4.47 45.58
C ALA A 17 -6.65 5.27 46.81
N LYS A 18 -7.97 5.29 47.04
CA LYS A 18 -8.74 5.60 48.28
C LYS A 18 -10.20 5.41 47.87
N LYS A 19 -11.01 4.52 48.44
CA LYS A 19 -11.47 4.26 49.82
C LYS A 19 -13.01 4.46 49.80
N ARG A 20 -13.77 3.52 50.37
CA ARG A 20 -15.24 3.57 50.45
C ARG A 20 -15.73 4.78 51.29
N ASN A 21 -16.95 5.22 51.03
CA ASN A 21 -17.95 5.39 52.10
C ASN A 21 -19.38 5.25 51.54
N SER A 22 -20.35 5.08 52.44
CA SER A 22 -21.75 4.72 52.17
C SER A 22 -22.72 5.70 52.87
N GLY A 23 -23.91 5.92 52.33
CA GLY A 23 -24.98 6.69 53.00
C GLY A 23 -26.30 6.76 52.23
N GLU A 24 -27.39 6.41 52.91
CA GLU A 24 -28.82 6.50 52.53
C GLU A 24 -29.65 6.71 53.83
N PRO A 25 -30.96 7.07 53.78
CA PRO A 25 -31.67 7.90 52.80
C PRO A 25 -32.15 9.23 53.47
N PRO A 26 -33.32 9.43 54.15
CA PRO A 26 -34.67 8.83 54.10
C PRO A 26 -35.85 9.84 53.89
N GLY A 27 -36.73 9.59 52.91
CA GLY A 27 -38.12 10.10 52.86
C GLY A 27 -38.34 11.58 52.46
N ASP A 28 -39.56 12.04 52.16
CA ASP A 28 -40.82 11.34 51.83
C ASP A 28 -41.78 12.33 51.09
N GLY A 29 -42.76 11.89 50.29
CA GLY A 29 -43.68 12.83 49.59
C GLY A 29 -44.59 12.29 48.48
N GLN A 30 -45.89 12.61 48.57
CA GLN A 30 -47.00 12.18 47.68
C GLN A 30 -47.52 13.34 46.80
N THR A 31 -48.24 13.22 45.67
CA THR A 31 -48.67 12.17 44.70
C THR A 31 -49.16 12.92 43.40
N LEU A 32 -49.85 12.45 42.33
CA LEU A 32 -50.51 11.21 41.86
C LEU A 32 -50.75 11.30 40.31
N ARG A 33 -51.12 10.19 39.64
CA ARG A 33 -51.72 10.04 38.26
C ARG A 33 -50.83 10.37 37.04
N SER A 34 -50.97 9.69 35.90
CA SER A 34 -51.54 8.35 35.60
C SER A 34 -51.17 7.89 34.18
N SER A 35 -50.79 6.62 34.00
CA SER A 35 -50.71 5.97 32.68
C SER A 35 -51.18 4.51 32.78
N GLY A 36 -51.68 3.94 31.68
CA GLY A 36 -52.34 2.62 31.69
C GLY A 36 -51.70 1.63 30.71
N ARG A 37 -51.22 0.49 31.24
CA ARG A 37 -50.87 -0.69 30.45
C ARG A 37 -51.13 -1.93 31.30
N GLN A 38 -52.02 -2.82 30.87
CA GLN A 38 -52.33 -4.05 31.60
C GLN A 38 -51.67 -5.28 30.96
N ILE A 39 -51.09 -6.11 31.80
CA ILE A 39 -50.84 -7.55 31.58
C ILE A 39 -51.52 -8.25 32.75
N ASN A 40 -52.20 -9.38 32.53
CA ASN A 40 -52.60 -10.23 33.66
C ASN A 40 -52.74 -11.72 33.31
N VAL A 41 -52.81 -12.56 34.33
CA VAL A 41 -52.27 -13.94 34.29
C VAL A 41 -53.29 -15.01 34.71
N ARG A 42 -53.52 -15.98 33.81
CA ARG A 42 -53.66 -17.46 34.02
C ARG A 42 -54.37 -17.97 35.30
N VAL A 43 -55.41 -18.79 35.11
CA VAL A 43 -55.94 -19.74 36.12
C VAL A 43 -56.06 -21.16 35.53
N LYS A 44 -55.85 -22.21 36.35
CA LYS A 44 -55.98 -23.63 35.98
C LYS A 44 -57.41 -24.17 36.24
N ARG A 45 -57.83 -25.20 35.50
CA ARG A 45 -58.73 -26.26 36.00
C ARG A 45 -58.29 -27.63 35.47
N THR A 46 -58.71 -28.68 36.17
CA THR A 46 -58.38 -30.10 35.97
C THR A 46 -59.64 -30.91 35.61
N ASN A 47 -59.47 -32.07 34.96
CA ASN A 47 -60.15 -33.34 35.30
C ASN A 47 -59.67 -34.50 34.39
N ASN A 48 -59.89 -35.74 34.83
CA ASN A 48 -59.45 -37.00 34.19
C ASN A 48 -60.60 -37.70 33.41
N PRO A 49 -60.29 -38.69 32.54
CA PRO A 49 -61.24 -39.29 31.59
C PRO A 49 -61.85 -40.65 32.01
N PRO A 50 -62.91 -41.12 31.32
CA PRO A 50 -63.40 -42.51 31.35
C PRO A 50 -62.83 -43.40 30.20
N PRO A 51 -62.99 -44.75 30.21
CA PRO A 51 -62.06 -45.64 29.49
C PRO A 51 -62.65 -46.66 28.49
N GLY A 52 -61.87 -46.94 27.43
CA GLY A 52 -61.64 -48.28 26.85
C GLY A 52 -62.63 -48.89 25.84
N GLN A 53 -62.12 -49.46 24.74
CA GLN A 53 -62.15 -50.93 24.50
C GLN A 53 -61.31 -51.40 23.28
N SER A 54 -61.19 -52.72 23.18
CA SER A 54 -60.28 -53.61 22.42
C SER A 54 -60.05 -53.47 20.90
N LYS A 55 -58.79 -53.76 20.52
CA LYS A 55 -58.24 -54.30 19.25
C LYS A 55 -59.20 -55.11 18.33
N ARG A 56 -59.06 -54.91 17.01
CA ARG A 56 -59.09 -55.86 15.85
C ARG A 56 -58.97 -55.03 14.55
N LYS A 57 -58.54 -55.53 13.38
CA LYS A 57 -57.57 -56.58 12.96
C LYS A 57 -57.13 -56.16 11.52
N ALA A 58 -56.02 -56.67 10.99
CA ALA A 58 -55.62 -56.38 9.61
C ALA A 58 -56.62 -56.90 8.57
N THR A 59 -56.68 -56.19 7.43
CA THR A 59 -57.20 -56.65 6.14
C THR A 59 -56.16 -56.29 5.10
N ASP A 60 -55.59 -57.29 4.44
CA ASP A 60 -54.74 -57.11 3.28
C ASP A 60 -55.63 -56.85 2.05
N THR A 61 -55.16 -55.96 1.18
CA THR A 61 -55.60 -55.86 -0.22
C THR A 61 -54.36 -55.63 -1.07
N GLU A 62 -53.83 -56.72 -1.62
CA GLU A 62 -52.95 -56.65 -2.79
C GLU A 62 -53.82 -56.34 -4.00
N GLU A 63 -53.55 -55.25 -4.72
CA GLU A 63 -53.91 -55.16 -6.14
C GLU A 63 -53.02 -54.13 -6.87
N GLU A 64 -52.53 -54.57 -8.02
CA GLU A 64 -51.97 -53.84 -9.17
C GLU A 64 -50.67 -53.01 -9.02
N ASP A 65 -49.64 -53.48 -9.75
CA ASP A 65 -48.47 -52.69 -10.17
C ASP A 65 -48.92 -51.55 -11.10
N ASP A 66 -48.68 -50.29 -10.72
CA ASP A 66 -48.56 -49.21 -11.69
C ASP A 66 -47.35 -48.30 -11.42
N GLN A 67 -46.44 -48.31 -12.40
CA GLN A 67 -45.38 -47.34 -12.69
C GLN A 67 -44.87 -46.49 -11.51
N SER A 68 -44.14 -47.10 -10.57
CA SER A 68 -43.44 -46.34 -9.53
C SER A 68 -42.25 -45.53 -10.10
N GLU A 69 -42.52 -44.29 -10.49
CA GLU A 69 -41.50 -43.28 -10.76
C GLU A 69 -40.46 -43.30 -9.62
N LYS A 70 -39.17 -43.41 -9.96
CA LYS A 70 -38.09 -43.31 -8.98
C LYS A 70 -38.17 -41.94 -8.31
N LYS A 71 -38.62 -41.89 -7.05
CA LYS A 71 -38.80 -40.66 -6.26
C LYS A 71 -37.46 -40.00 -5.94
N TYR A 72 -36.85 -39.36 -6.92
CA TYR A 72 -35.63 -38.57 -6.79
C TYR A 72 -35.87 -37.42 -5.79
N ARG A 73 -35.21 -37.50 -4.63
CA ARG A 73 -35.30 -36.45 -3.61
C ARG A 73 -34.51 -35.24 -4.12
N LYS A 74 -35.17 -34.07 -4.18
CA LYS A 74 -34.53 -32.80 -4.56
C LYS A 74 -33.53 -32.32 -3.50
N CYS A 75 -32.69 -31.36 -3.87
CA CYS A 75 -31.74 -30.69 -2.98
C CYS A 75 -32.43 -30.00 -1.79
N GLU A 76 -31.73 -29.88 -0.65
CA GLU A 76 -32.19 -29.10 0.52
C GLU A 76 -32.23 -27.57 0.32
N LYS A 77 -31.50 -27.04 -0.67
CA LYS A 77 -31.27 -25.60 -0.88
C LYS A 77 -32.32 -25.08 -1.86
N ALA A 78 -33.16 -24.16 -1.39
CA ALA A 78 -34.08 -23.41 -2.25
C ALA A 78 -33.31 -22.68 -3.37
N GLY A 79 -33.83 -22.74 -4.60
CA GLY A 79 -33.20 -22.16 -5.79
C GLY A 79 -32.08 -23.00 -6.42
N CYS A 80 -31.75 -24.20 -5.91
CA CYS A 80 -30.72 -25.04 -6.51
C CYS A 80 -31.18 -25.63 -7.87
N SER A 81 -30.35 -25.47 -8.91
CA SER A 81 -30.53 -26.01 -10.27
C SER A 81 -30.52 -27.54 -10.33
N ALA A 82 -29.90 -28.23 -9.36
CA ALA A 82 -29.65 -29.67 -9.39
C ALA A 82 -30.94 -30.51 -9.29
N THR A 83 -31.47 -30.88 -10.45
CA THR A 83 -32.60 -31.82 -10.61
C THR A 83 -32.25 -33.24 -10.18
N TYR A 84 -31.03 -33.70 -10.47
CA TYR A 84 -30.50 -35.01 -10.12
C TYR A 84 -29.18 -34.89 -9.34
N PRO A 85 -29.21 -34.65 -8.02
CA PRO A 85 -27.99 -34.56 -7.22
C PRO A 85 -27.22 -35.88 -7.19
N VAL A 86 -25.88 -35.79 -7.19
CA VAL A 86 -24.96 -36.94 -7.15
C VAL A 86 -23.95 -36.73 -6.01
N CYS A 87 -23.66 -37.79 -5.26
CA CYS A 87 -22.76 -37.76 -4.11
C CYS A 87 -21.28 -37.78 -4.54
N PHE A 88 -20.58 -36.64 -4.47
CA PHE A 88 -19.14 -36.60 -4.75
C PHE A 88 -18.29 -37.38 -3.73
N ALA A 89 -18.76 -37.51 -2.49
CA ALA A 89 -17.92 -37.97 -1.38
C ALA A 89 -17.65 -39.49 -1.44
N SER A 90 -18.67 -40.28 -1.79
CA SER A 90 -18.64 -41.75 -1.93
C SER A 90 -17.79 -42.50 -0.90
N ALA A 91 -17.83 -42.05 0.36
CA ALA A 91 -16.99 -42.58 1.45
C ALA A 91 -17.67 -43.70 2.24
N SER A 92 -19.00 -43.66 2.32
CA SER A 92 -19.81 -44.71 2.95
C SER A 92 -20.03 -45.85 1.97
N GLU A 93 -19.90 -47.11 2.40
CA GLU A 93 -20.30 -48.28 1.62
C GLU A 93 -21.77 -48.18 1.16
N ARG A 94 -22.61 -47.55 1.98
CA ARG A 94 -24.04 -47.30 1.72
C ARG A 94 -24.29 -45.97 1.01
N CYS A 95 -23.30 -45.41 0.30
CA CYS A 95 -23.47 -44.19 -0.47
C CYS A 95 -24.62 -44.33 -1.49
N ALA A 96 -25.57 -43.39 -1.45
CA ALA A 96 -26.69 -43.36 -2.40
C ALA A 96 -26.27 -43.15 -3.87
N LYS A 97 -25.03 -42.71 -4.14
CA LYS A 97 -24.48 -42.38 -5.47
C LYS A 97 -25.33 -41.33 -6.20
N ASN A 98 -26.29 -41.75 -7.02
CA ASN A 98 -27.27 -40.92 -7.74
C ASN A 98 -28.73 -41.35 -7.48
N GLY A 99 -28.96 -42.23 -6.50
CA GLY A 99 -30.27 -42.73 -6.09
C GLY A 99 -30.89 -41.94 -4.94
N TYR A 100 -31.81 -42.58 -4.20
CA TYR A 100 -32.48 -41.97 -3.06
C TYR A 100 -31.59 -41.90 -1.81
N THR A 101 -31.71 -40.82 -1.06
CA THR A 101 -31.12 -40.60 0.27
C THR A 101 -32.12 -39.84 1.15
N SER A 102 -31.99 -39.95 2.48
CA SER A 102 -32.85 -39.19 3.41
C SER A 102 -32.60 -37.67 3.36
N ARG A 103 -31.42 -37.22 2.91
CA ARG A 103 -31.09 -35.80 2.72
C ARG A 103 -29.91 -35.60 1.76
N TRP A 104 -30.08 -34.67 0.81
CA TRP A 104 -28.98 -34.14 0.00
C TRP A 104 -28.40 -32.88 0.67
N TYR A 105 -27.15 -32.98 1.10
CA TYR A 105 -26.40 -31.86 1.66
C TYR A 105 -25.71 -31.08 0.54
N HIS A 106 -26.01 -29.79 0.44
CA HIS A 106 -25.54 -28.90 -0.62
C HIS A 106 -24.22 -28.21 -0.25
N LEU A 107 -23.26 -28.12 -1.19
CA LEU A 107 -22.09 -27.22 -1.11
C LEU A 107 -22.14 -26.15 -2.21
N SER A 108 -22.37 -26.58 -3.44
CA SER A 108 -22.56 -25.75 -4.64
C SER A 108 -23.60 -26.41 -5.55
N CYS A 109 -24.06 -25.71 -6.59
CA CYS A 109 -25.05 -26.26 -7.53
C CYS A 109 -24.57 -27.54 -8.25
N GLY A 110 -23.27 -27.70 -8.49
CA GLY A 110 -22.71 -28.92 -9.06
C GLY A 110 -22.31 -30.00 -8.04
N GLU A 111 -22.41 -29.73 -6.73
CA GLU A 111 -21.70 -30.50 -5.69
C GLU A 111 -22.54 -30.76 -4.44
N HIS A 112 -22.93 -32.03 -4.27
CA HIS A 112 -23.80 -32.53 -3.20
C HIS A 112 -23.21 -33.79 -2.56
N PHE A 113 -23.61 -34.07 -1.32
CA PHE A 113 -23.33 -35.36 -0.69
C PHE A 113 -24.58 -35.93 0.02
N CYS A 114 -24.70 -37.25 0.03
CA CYS A 114 -25.85 -37.95 0.58
C CYS A 114 -25.75 -38.13 2.10
N ASN A 115 -26.89 -38.34 2.77
CA ASN A 115 -26.94 -38.51 4.22
C ASN A 115 -26.11 -39.69 4.73
N GLU A 116 -25.99 -40.75 3.93
CA GLU A 116 -25.22 -41.95 4.30
C GLU A 116 -23.70 -41.67 4.31
N CYS A 117 -23.25 -40.67 3.54
CA CYS A 117 -21.90 -40.11 3.63
C CYS A 117 -21.77 -38.98 4.67
N PHE A 118 -22.85 -38.30 5.02
CA PHE A 118 -22.88 -37.40 6.19
C PHE A 118 -22.66 -38.21 7.48
N ASP A 119 -23.47 -39.24 7.71
CA ASP A 119 -23.41 -40.05 8.92
C ASP A 119 -22.09 -40.83 9.07
N HIS A 120 -21.43 -41.24 7.96
CA HIS A 120 -20.13 -41.92 7.98
C HIS A 120 -19.01 -41.09 8.63
N TYR A 121 -19.05 -39.76 8.53
CA TYR A 121 -18.10 -38.85 9.19
C TYR A 121 -18.67 -38.23 10.48
N TYR A 122 -19.99 -38.08 10.59
CA TYR A 122 -20.63 -37.37 11.71
C TYR A 122 -20.91 -38.26 12.94
N ARG A 123 -21.09 -39.58 12.77
CA ARG A 123 -21.47 -40.48 13.86
C ARG A 123 -20.24 -41.17 14.45
N SER A 124 -20.10 -41.11 15.76
CA SER A 124 -18.99 -41.70 16.54
C SER A 124 -18.80 -43.22 16.40
N HIS A 125 -19.76 -43.93 15.82
CA HIS A 125 -19.70 -45.38 15.54
C HIS A 125 -19.42 -45.69 14.06
N LYS A 126 -18.87 -44.73 13.31
CA LYS A 126 -18.54 -44.86 11.88
C LYS A 126 -17.09 -44.51 11.61
N ASP A 127 -16.52 -45.24 10.67
CA ASP A 127 -15.09 -45.33 10.35
C ASP A 127 -14.48 -43.96 10.00
N GLY A 128 -15.24 -43.09 9.33
CA GLY A 128 -14.79 -41.73 9.00
C GLY A 128 -14.72 -40.76 10.19
N TYR A 129 -15.34 -41.08 11.33
CA TYR A 129 -15.46 -40.16 12.46
C TYR A 129 -14.10 -39.74 13.03
N GLU A 130 -13.13 -40.64 13.11
CA GLU A 130 -11.78 -40.31 13.60
C GLU A 130 -11.07 -39.31 12.66
N THR A 131 -11.22 -39.47 11.34
CA THR A 131 -10.69 -38.52 10.35
C THR A 131 -11.34 -37.13 10.51
N PHE A 132 -12.66 -37.07 10.70
CA PHE A 132 -13.36 -35.81 10.93
C PHE A 132 -12.99 -35.18 12.28
N ALA A 133 -12.86 -35.97 13.35
CA ALA A 133 -12.49 -35.49 14.67
C ALA A 133 -11.04 -34.97 14.72
N ALA A 134 -10.10 -35.64 14.04
CA ALA A 134 -8.72 -35.20 13.91
C ALA A 134 -8.62 -33.87 13.14
N TRP A 135 -9.28 -33.77 11.98
CA TRP A 135 -9.39 -32.52 11.23
C TRP A 135 -10.03 -31.40 12.06
N LYS A 136 -11.13 -31.71 12.78
CA LYS A 136 -11.85 -30.76 13.62
C LYS A 136 -10.97 -30.22 14.75
N LYS A 137 -10.09 -31.05 15.34
CA LYS A 137 -9.10 -30.59 16.33
C LYS A 137 -8.14 -29.56 15.71
N VAL A 138 -7.54 -29.86 14.56
CA VAL A 138 -6.62 -28.95 13.85
C VAL A 138 -7.34 -27.63 13.49
N TRP A 139 -8.56 -27.71 12.96
CA TRP A 139 -9.36 -26.54 12.61
C TRP A 139 -9.68 -25.65 13.81
N THR A 140 -10.09 -26.23 14.94
CA THR A 140 -10.36 -25.46 16.18
C THR A 140 -9.10 -24.84 16.80
N SER A 141 -7.92 -25.44 16.60
CA SER A 141 -6.65 -24.86 17.04
C SER A 141 -6.14 -23.73 16.14
N ASN A 142 -6.41 -23.80 14.84
CA ASN A 142 -5.78 -22.94 13.84
C ASN A 142 -6.71 -21.87 13.23
N GLY A 143 -8.02 -22.09 13.23
CA GLY A 143 -9.02 -21.25 12.58
C GLY A 143 -10.01 -20.57 13.54
N LYS A 144 -10.87 -19.71 12.99
CA LYS A 144 -11.91 -18.96 13.73
C LYS A 144 -13.34 -19.40 13.37
N SER A 145 -13.54 -20.00 12.20
CA SER A 145 -14.83 -20.48 11.69
C SER A 145 -15.24 -21.82 12.29
N GLU A 146 -16.55 -22.11 12.30
CA GLU A 146 -17.06 -23.37 12.84
C GLU A 146 -16.60 -24.59 12.03
N PRO A 147 -15.98 -25.62 12.65
CA PRO A 147 -15.59 -26.86 11.98
C PRO A 147 -16.81 -27.77 11.72
N SER A 148 -17.68 -27.31 10.82
CA SER A 148 -18.85 -28.04 10.35
C SER A 148 -18.47 -29.18 9.41
N LEU A 149 -19.36 -30.19 9.25
CA LEU A 149 -19.08 -31.25 8.28
C LEU A 149 -19.09 -30.75 6.83
N LYS A 150 -19.80 -29.66 6.51
CA LYS A 150 -19.71 -29.04 5.18
C LYS A 150 -18.33 -28.43 4.94
N ALA A 151 -17.72 -27.83 5.95
CA ALA A 151 -16.34 -27.33 5.88
C ALA A 151 -15.34 -28.47 5.72
N PHE A 152 -15.47 -29.57 6.48
CA PHE A 152 -14.65 -30.78 6.27
C PHE A 152 -14.80 -31.35 4.85
N MET A 153 -16.03 -31.47 4.35
CA MET A 153 -16.29 -31.98 3.00
C MET A 153 -15.66 -31.10 1.93
N ALA A 154 -15.76 -29.77 2.07
CA ALA A 154 -15.14 -28.82 1.15
C ALA A 154 -13.60 -28.85 1.23
N ASP A 155 -13.04 -28.93 2.43
CA ASP A 155 -11.60 -28.81 2.69
C ASP A 155 -10.80 -30.12 2.45
N GLN A 156 -11.45 -31.27 2.63
CA GLN A 156 -10.79 -32.59 2.62
C GLN A 156 -11.35 -33.59 1.58
N GLN A 157 -12.65 -33.57 1.28
CA GLN A 157 -13.29 -34.67 0.52
C GLN A 157 -13.75 -34.31 -0.90
N LEU A 158 -13.97 -33.02 -1.21
CA LEU A 158 -14.33 -32.60 -2.57
C LEU A 158 -13.17 -32.91 -3.54
N PRO A 159 -13.41 -33.51 -4.71
CA PRO A 159 -12.36 -33.69 -5.71
C PRO A 159 -11.86 -32.35 -6.25
N TYR A 160 -10.58 -32.30 -6.63
CA TYR A 160 -9.99 -31.12 -7.26
C TYR A 160 -10.42 -31.00 -8.73
N TRP A 161 -10.46 -29.76 -9.23
CA TRP A 161 -10.67 -29.45 -10.64
C TRP A 161 -9.45 -28.78 -11.24
N VAL A 162 -9.01 -29.24 -12.42
CA VAL A 162 -7.82 -28.72 -13.11
C VAL A 162 -8.12 -28.47 -14.58
N GLN A 163 -7.48 -27.44 -15.14
CA GLN A 163 -7.67 -27.03 -16.53
C GLN A 163 -6.59 -27.63 -17.42
N CYS A 164 -6.94 -28.07 -18.63
CA CYS A 164 -5.98 -28.59 -19.60
C CYS A 164 -5.01 -27.51 -20.10
N THR A 165 -3.71 -27.85 -20.11
CA THR A 165 -2.63 -26.97 -20.62
C THR A 165 -2.47 -27.01 -22.15
N LYS A 166 -3.09 -27.96 -22.86
CA LYS A 166 -3.12 -27.98 -24.34
C LYS A 166 -3.86 -26.71 -24.84
N PRO A 167 -3.22 -25.82 -25.63
CA PRO A 167 -3.80 -24.53 -26.03
C PRO A 167 -5.16 -24.65 -26.71
N ASP A 168 -5.34 -25.67 -27.55
CA ASP A 168 -6.54 -25.90 -28.37
C ASP A 168 -7.64 -26.70 -27.63
N CYS A 169 -7.44 -26.95 -26.33
CA CYS A 169 -8.38 -27.69 -25.50
C CYS A 169 -8.92 -26.82 -24.37
N ARG A 170 -8.07 -26.40 -23.43
CA ARG A 170 -8.40 -25.58 -22.24
C ARG A 170 -9.58 -26.06 -21.37
N LYS A 171 -10.17 -27.24 -21.65
CA LYS A 171 -11.25 -27.85 -20.87
C LYS A 171 -10.80 -28.17 -19.44
N TRP A 172 -11.71 -27.98 -18.51
CA TRP A 172 -11.62 -28.43 -17.12
C TRP A 172 -11.94 -29.92 -16.99
N ARG A 173 -11.31 -30.53 -15.99
CA ARG A 173 -11.45 -31.94 -15.63
C ARG A 173 -11.50 -32.07 -14.12
N GLN A 174 -12.45 -32.85 -13.62
CA GLN A 174 -12.46 -33.33 -12.25
C GLN A 174 -11.39 -34.43 -12.12
N LEU A 175 -10.53 -34.33 -11.10
CA LEU A 175 -9.57 -35.37 -10.74
C LEU A 175 -10.26 -36.47 -9.92
N THR A 176 -9.72 -37.69 -9.89
CA THR A 176 -10.21 -38.74 -8.97
C THR A 176 -9.89 -38.36 -7.53
N LYS A 177 -10.65 -38.92 -6.58
CA LYS A 177 -10.70 -38.46 -5.17
C LYS A 177 -9.32 -38.46 -4.49
N GLU A 178 -8.49 -39.43 -4.84
CA GLU A 178 -7.19 -39.68 -4.22
C GLU A 178 -6.09 -38.72 -4.71
N ILE A 179 -6.26 -38.10 -5.88
CA ILE A 179 -5.25 -37.19 -6.45
C ILE A 179 -5.30 -35.85 -5.73
N GLN A 180 -4.18 -35.46 -5.11
CA GLN A 180 -3.99 -34.13 -4.57
C GLN A 180 -3.51 -33.18 -5.68
N LEU A 181 -4.11 -32.00 -5.79
CA LEU A 181 -3.67 -30.99 -6.74
C LEU A 181 -2.50 -30.18 -6.18
N THR A 182 -1.37 -30.22 -6.87
CA THR A 182 -0.21 -29.35 -6.61
C THR A 182 -0.09 -28.27 -7.70
N SER A 183 0.72 -27.24 -7.44
CA SER A 183 1.08 -26.24 -8.44
C SER A 183 1.83 -26.83 -9.64
N SER A 184 2.71 -27.80 -9.41
CA SER A 184 3.44 -28.54 -10.45
C SER A 184 2.51 -29.38 -11.35
N LEU A 185 1.46 -29.98 -10.78
CA LEU A 185 0.42 -30.65 -11.55
C LEU A 185 -0.42 -29.63 -12.34
N ALA A 186 -0.87 -28.55 -11.71
CA ALA A 186 -1.62 -27.49 -12.39
C ALA A 186 -0.85 -26.89 -13.58
N ALA A 187 0.48 -26.83 -13.51
CA ALA A 187 1.35 -26.31 -14.56
C ALA A 187 1.54 -27.26 -15.76
N THR A 188 1.29 -28.56 -15.58
CA THR A 188 1.63 -29.60 -16.57
C THR A 188 0.42 -30.41 -17.06
N TYR A 189 -0.72 -30.33 -16.37
CA TYR A 189 -1.88 -31.19 -16.60
C TYR A 189 -2.40 -31.16 -18.04
N ARG A 190 -2.70 -32.35 -18.58
CA ARG A 190 -3.42 -32.58 -19.83
C ARG A 190 -4.53 -33.58 -19.58
N CYS A 191 -5.63 -33.47 -20.34
CA CYS A 191 -6.74 -34.40 -20.22
C CYS A 191 -6.27 -35.86 -20.31
N GLY A 192 -6.71 -36.70 -19.39
CA GLY A 192 -6.36 -38.12 -19.36
C GLY A 192 -4.98 -38.47 -18.80
N MET A 193 -4.20 -37.50 -18.28
CA MET A 193 -2.98 -37.84 -17.52
C MET A 193 -3.31 -38.74 -16.31
N LYS A 194 -2.71 -39.93 -16.30
CA LYS A 194 -2.74 -40.90 -15.19
C LYS A 194 -1.37 -40.88 -14.50
N PHE A 195 -1.37 -41.12 -13.19
CA PHE A 195 -0.18 -40.98 -12.34
C PHE A 195 0.61 -42.29 -12.18
N ASN A 196 0.07 -43.40 -12.69
CA ASN A 196 0.75 -44.69 -12.77
C ASN A 196 1.25 -44.89 -14.21
N ASN A 197 2.46 -45.43 -14.38
CA ASN A 197 3.22 -45.49 -15.64
C ASN A 197 2.68 -46.45 -16.73
N ILE A 198 1.38 -46.40 -17.01
CA ILE A 198 0.71 -47.20 -18.04
C ILE A 198 0.47 -46.31 -19.25
N LYS A 199 1.24 -46.53 -20.33
CA LYS A 199 0.91 -45.98 -21.66
C LYS A 199 -0.44 -46.57 -22.10
N THR A 200 -1.43 -45.72 -22.35
CA THR A 200 -2.66 -46.11 -23.06
C THR A 200 -2.70 -45.45 -24.42
N GLU A 201 -2.64 -46.26 -25.47
CA GLU A 201 -3.23 -45.89 -26.75
C GLU A 201 -4.75 -45.82 -26.58
N GLY A 202 -5.37 -44.79 -27.16
CA GLY A 202 -6.79 -44.50 -26.95
C GLY A 202 -7.18 -43.13 -27.54
N PRO A 203 -8.48 -42.82 -27.65
CA PRO A 203 -8.96 -41.59 -28.28
C PRO A 203 -8.52 -40.34 -27.52
N ASP A 204 -8.29 -39.22 -28.22
CA ASP A 204 -7.83 -37.94 -27.62
C ASP A 204 -8.77 -37.53 -26.49
N GLN A 205 -8.25 -37.51 -25.27
CA GLN A 205 -8.98 -37.17 -24.05
C GLN A 205 -9.38 -35.69 -24.00
N CYS A 206 -8.87 -34.87 -24.93
CA CYS A 206 -9.31 -33.51 -25.18
C CYS A 206 -10.60 -33.44 -26.03
N SER A 207 -10.92 -34.46 -26.84
CA SER A 207 -12.15 -34.46 -27.66
C SER A 207 -13.39 -34.59 -26.78
N GLN A 208 -13.31 -35.45 -25.75
CA GLN A 208 -14.35 -35.70 -24.74
C GLN A 208 -15.00 -34.38 -24.26
N PRO A 209 -16.34 -34.31 -24.12
CA PRO A 209 -17.04 -33.12 -23.65
C PRO A 209 -16.47 -32.53 -22.35
N GLU A 210 -16.70 -31.24 -22.12
CA GLU A 210 -16.52 -30.67 -20.78
C GLU A 210 -17.69 -31.09 -19.88
N ASP A 211 -17.46 -31.15 -18.57
CA ASP A 211 -18.54 -31.43 -17.62
C ASP A 211 -19.46 -30.19 -17.57
N LEU A 212 -20.77 -30.38 -17.82
CA LEU A 212 -21.74 -29.29 -17.94
C LEU A 212 -21.75 -28.38 -16.70
N ARG A 213 -21.43 -28.91 -15.52
CA ARG A 213 -21.34 -28.15 -14.26
C ARG A 213 -20.27 -27.06 -14.28
N VAL A 214 -19.28 -27.13 -15.18
CA VAL A 214 -18.24 -26.09 -15.36
C VAL A 214 -18.84 -24.83 -15.97
N VAL A 215 -19.84 -24.96 -16.85
CA VAL A 215 -20.54 -23.83 -17.46
C VAL A 215 -21.40 -23.11 -16.43
N GLU A 216 -22.09 -23.84 -15.54
CA GLU A 216 -22.85 -23.22 -14.43
C GLU A 216 -21.99 -22.29 -13.55
N VAL A 217 -20.66 -22.51 -13.45
CA VAL A 217 -19.78 -21.65 -12.63
C VAL A 217 -19.59 -20.24 -13.22
N THR A 218 -19.84 -20.04 -14.52
CA THR A 218 -19.74 -18.70 -15.14
C THR A 218 -20.91 -17.78 -14.80
N ASP A 219 -22.02 -18.33 -14.31
CA ASP A 219 -23.21 -17.54 -14.00
C ASP A 219 -23.01 -16.69 -12.73
N SER A 220 -23.43 -15.42 -12.81
CA SER A 220 -23.30 -14.47 -11.70
C SER A 220 -23.99 -14.91 -10.40
N TRP A 221 -25.11 -15.64 -10.52
CA TRP A 221 -25.87 -16.16 -9.38
C TRP A 221 -25.20 -17.37 -8.70
N TRP A 222 -24.33 -18.12 -9.41
CA TRP A 222 -23.70 -19.34 -8.89
C TRP A 222 -22.90 -19.10 -7.61
N HIS A 223 -22.15 -17.99 -7.55
CA HIS A 223 -21.35 -17.63 -6.38
C HIS A 223 -22.21 -17.44 -5.13
N SER A 224 -23.42 -16.85 -5.26
CA SER A 224 -24.36 -16.64 -4.14
C SER A 224 -25.03 -17.92 -3.63
N MET A 225 -24.88 -19.04 -4.36
CA MET A 225 -25.43 -20.33 -3.98
C MET A 225 -24.44 -21.17 -3.17
N LEU A 226 -23.13 -20.86 -3.22
CA LEU A 226 -22.13 -21.47 -2.35
C LEU A 226 -22.54 -21.38 -0.86
N ILE A 227 -22.28 -22.45 -0.11
CA ILE A 227 -22.52 -22.50 1.33
C ILE A 227 -21.32 -22.00 2.15
N LEU A 228 -20.11 -22.07 1.59
CA LEU A 228 -18.87 -21.66 2.23
C LEU A 228 -17.96 -20.98 1.19
N PRO A 229 -17.18 -19.96 1.58
CA PRO A 229 -16.17 -19.36 0.71
C PRO A 229 -15.01 -20.33 0.42
N PRO A 230 -14.26 -20.12 -0.68
CA PRO A 230 -13.05 -20.87 -0.95
C PRO A 230 -11.93 -20.48 0.04
N LEU A 231 -11.21 -21.49 0.54
CA LEU A 231 -10.05 -21.33 1.41
C LEU A 231 -8.85 -22.02 0.78
N PHE A 232 -7.82 -21.26 0.41
CA PHE A 232 -6.66 -21.76 -0.33
C PHE A 232 -5.69 -22.53 0.58
N LYS A 233 -5.19 -23.66 0.10
CA LYS A 233 -4.06 -24.40 0.68
C LYS A 233 -2.75 -23.91 0.06
N GLU A 234 -1.63 -24.01 0.78
CA GLU A 234 -0.29 -23.70 0.26
C GLU A 234 -0.13 -22.30 -0.39
N SER A 235 -0.93 -21.32 0.03
CA SER A 235 -0.92 -19.98 -0.55
C SER A 235 0.46 -19.30 -0.38
N PRO A 236 1.01 -18.66 -1.44
CA PRO A 236 2.23 -17.86 -1.36
C PRO A 236 2.20 -16.77 -0.27
N ALA A 237 1.01 -16.33 0.17
CA ALA A 237 0.81 -15.36 1.23
C ALA A 237 1.00 -15.93 2.64
N SER A 238 0.96 -17.26 2.84
CA SER A 238 0.98 -17.88 4.18
C SER A 238 2.12 -17.40 5.09
N PRO A 239 3.39 -17.30 4.64
CA PRO A 239 4.49 -16.79 5.48
C PRO A 239 4.40 -15.30 5.86
N PHE A 240 3.65 -14.49 5.10
CA PHE A 240 3.41 -13.08 5.43
C PHE A 240 2.29 -12.89 6.46
N LEU A 241 1.41 -13.89 6.60
CA LEU A 241 0.12 -13.80 7.30
C LEU A 241 0.03 -14.75 8.50
N ALA A 242 1.16 -15.23 9.02
CA ALA A 242 1.22 -16.17 10.15
C ALA A 242 0.62 -15.61 11.46
N ALA A 243 0.50 -14.28 11.58
CA ALA A 243 -0.18 -13.61 12.71
C ALA A 243 -1.72 -13.60 12.60
N TYR A 244 -2.29 -14.03 11.47
CA TYR A 244 -3.74 -14.05 11.23
C TYR A 244 -4.31 -15.47 11.31
N TYR A 245 -5.56 -15.58 11.74
CA TYR A 245 -6.37 -16.79 11.54
C TYR A 245 -6.51 -17.05 10.02
N PRO A 246 -6.05 -18.19 9.47
CA PRO A 246 -5.97 -18.42 8.02
C PRO A 246 -7.31 -18.24 7.31
N ASP A 247 -8.40 -18.69 7.94
CA ASP A 247 -9.75 -18.61 7.40
C ASP A 247 -10.34 -17.18 7.40
N CYS A 248 -9.78 -16.25 8.18
CA CYS A 248 -10.10 -14.82 8.07
C CYS A 248 -9.39 -14.11 6.90
N VAL A 249 -8.37 -14.75 6.29
CA VAL A 249 -7.58 -14.19 5.17
C VAL A 249 -7.62 -15.07 3.91
N GLY A 250 -8.65 -15.93 3.81
CA GLY A 250 -8.92 -16.73 2.61
C GLY A 250 -8.06 -18.00 2.46
N MET A 251 -7.45 -18.48 3.54
CA MET A 251 -6.58 -19.66 3.57
C MET A 251 -7.16 -20.78 4.45
N SER A 252 -6.81 -22.04 4.17
CA SER A 252 -7.31 -23.20 4.93
C SER A 252 -6.54 -23.39 6.25
N PRO A 253 -7.21 -23.43 7.42
CA PRO A 253 -6.59 -23.75 8.72
C PRO A 253 -5.91 -25.13 8.80
N SER A 254 -6.25 -26.06 7.89
CA SER A 254 -5.60 -27.37 7.74
C SER A 254 -4.49 -27.41 6.67
N GLY A 255 -4.26 -26.29 5.98
CA GLY A 255 -3.39 -26.19 4.81
C GLY A 255 -1.99 -25.62 5.07
N SER A 256 -1.60 -25.44 6.34
CA SER A 256 -0.25 -24.99 6.72
C SER A 256 0.62 -26.17 7.18
N PRO A 257 1.88 -26.29 6.72
CA PRO A 257 2.84 -27.27 7.24
C PRO A 257 3.49 -26.84 8.58
N SER A 258 3.08 -25.70 9.15
CA SER A 258 3.65 -25.19 10.41
C SER A 258 3.15 -26.00 11.62
N ASN A 259 4.00 -26.88 12.16
CA ASN A 259 3.78 -27.55 13.45
C ASN A 259 3.87 -26.60 14.67
N MET A 260 4.25 -25.33 14.49
CA MET A 260 4.23 -24.34 15.57
C MET A 260 2.78 -24.03 16.00
N SER A 261 2.57 -24.01 17.30
CA SER A 261 1.27 -23.72 17.89
C SER A 261 1.00 -22.21 17.88
N LEU A 262 -0.23 -21.81 17.54
CA LEU A 262 -0.72 -20.44 17.72
C LEU A 262 -0.63 -19.95 19.19
N ASN A 263 -0.46 -20.86 20.16
CA ASN A 263 -0.19 -20.51 21.55
C ASN A 263 1.27 -20.11 21.81
N GLU A 264 2.23 -20.55 21.00
CA GLU A 264 3.65 -20.17 21.14
C GLU A 264 3.84 -18.72 20.66
N LEU A 265 3.26 -18.37 19.51
CA LEU A 265 3.19 -16.98 19.01
C LEU A 265 2.41 -16.03 19.95
N ARG A 266 1.59 -16.57 20.87
CA ARG A 266 0.90 -15.80 21.92
C ARG A 266 1.74 -15.59 23.18
N ALA A 267 2.81 -16.37 23.39
CA ALA A 267 3.70 -16.16 24.53
C ALA A 267 4.58 -14.91 24.34
N ASP A 268 5.06 -14.66 23.12
CA ASP A 268 5.93 -13.52 22.78
C ASP A 268 5.17 -12.19 22.56
N HIS A 269 4.04 -11.99 23.25
CA HIS A 269 3.26 -10.74 23.25
C HIS A 269 3.96 -9.59 24.02
N CYS A 270 5.15 -9.23 23.57
CA CYS A 270 5.91 -8.04 23.99
C CYS A 270 6.82 -7.43 22.91
N ARG A 271 7.01 -8.07 21.73
CA ARG A 271 7.79 -7.50 20.61
C ARG A 271 7.17 -7.83 19.27
N ALA A 272 6.97 -6.82 18.42
CA ALA A 272 6.43 -6.96 17.06
C ALA A 272 7.50 -7.47 16.08
N VAL A 273 7.95 -8.73 16.27
CA VAL A 273 8.91 -9.38 15.38
C VAL A 273 8.19 -9.84 14.12
N GLN A 274 8.30 -9.05 13.04
CA GLN A 274 7.78 -9.42 11.73
C GLN A 274 8.46 -10.69 11.19
N PRO A 275 7.75 -11.55 10.41
CA PRO A 275 8.34 -12.76 9.86
C PRO A 275 9.41 -12.44 8.80
N GLN A 276 10.68 -12.70 9.13
CA GLN A 276 11.77 -12.65 8.15
C GLN A 276 11.63 -13.82 7.16
N ILE A 277 11.01 -13.56 6.01
CA ILE A 277 10.85 -14.55 4.94
C ILE A 277 12.19 -14.74 4.21
N PRO A 278 12.82 -15.93 4.25
CA PRO A 278 14.14 -16.13 3.66
C PRO A 278 14.17 -15.82 2.16
N GLY A 279 15.15 -15.03 1.74
CA GLY A 279 15.32 -14.61 0.34
C GLY A 279 14.40 -13.48 -0.13
N LEU A 280 13.55 -12.92 0.74
CA LEU A 280 12.76 -11.71 0.44
C LEU A 280 13.55 -10.44 0.79
N CYS A 281 13.34 -9.35 0.04
CA CYS A 281 13.83 -8.03 0.42
C CYS A 281 13.13 -7.56 1.73
N PRO A 282 13.86 -7.13 2.78
CA PRO A 282 13.27 -6.79 4.09
C PRO A 282 12.33 -5.59 4.05
N TYR A 283 12.41 -4.77 3.00
CA TYR A 283 11.52 -3.64 2.75
C TYR A 283 10.15 -4.06 2.18
N PHE A 284 9.93 -5.32 1.79
CA PHE A 284 8.66 -5.78 1.22
C PHE A 284 7.70 -6.28 2.30
N GLN A 285 6.87 -5.39 2.82
CA GLN A 285 5.92 -5.63 3.91
C GLN A 285 4.49 -5.22 3.47
N PRO A 286 3.92 -5.82 2.40
CA PRO A 286 2.70 -5.31 1.75
C PRO A 286 1.41 -5.47 2.59
N PHE A 287 1.46 -6.24 3.68
CA PHE A 287 0.33 -6.48 4.57
C PHE A 287 0.60 -5.87 5.94
N TYR A 288 -0.41 -5.20 6.50
CA TYR A 288 -0.43 -4.88 7.93
C TYR A 288 -0.34 -6.15 8.78
N GLN A 289 0.31 -6.02 9.95
CA GLN A 289 0.22 -7.00 11.04
C GLN A 289 -0.84 -6.58 12.07
N PRO A 290 -1.38 -7.50 12.90
CA PRO A 290 -2.35 -7.16 13.93
C PRO A 290 -1.76 -6.16 14.95
N ASN A 291 -2.52 -5.09 15.23
CA ASN A 291 -2.10 -3.98 16.10
C ASN A 291 -0.86 -3.19 15.63
N GLU A 292 -0.49 -3.27 14.35
CA GLU A 292 0.58 -2.46 13.77
C GLU A 292 0.13 -1.02 13.50
N CYS A 293 1.01 -0.04 13.70
CA CYS A 293 0.76 1.36 13.35
C CYS A 293 0.65 1.54 11.83
N GLY A 294 -0.07 2.60 11.40
CA GLY A 294 -0.22 2.94 10.00
C GLY A 294 1.14 3.16 9.31
N LYS A 295 1.39 2.47 8.19
CA LYS A 295 2.59 2.64 7.35
C LYS A 295 2.21 2.60 5.86
N ALA A 296 2.94 3.35 5.05
CA ALA A 296 2.60 3.56 3.64
C ALA A 296 2.53 2.26 2.82
N LEU A 297 1.59 2.25 1.86
CA LEU A 297 1.37 1.19 0.88
C LEU A 297 1.16 -0.23 1.45
N CYS A 298 0.73 -0.34 2.71
CA CYS A 298 0.14 -1.57 3.25
C CYS A 298 -1.36 -1.65 2.94
N VAL A 299 -1.84 -2.88 2.69
CA VAL A 299 -3.26 -3.23 2.72
C VAL A 299 -3.57 -4.12 3.92
N ARG A 300 -4.82 -4.15 4.38
CA ARG A 300 -5.25 -5.16 5.36
C ARG A 300 -5.53 -6.50 4.65
N PRO A 301 -4.99 -7.64 5.14
CA PRO A 301 -5.18 -8.94 4.49
C PRO A 301 -6.59 -9.51 4.69
N ASP A 302 -7.33 -8.98 5.67
CA ASP A 302 -8.66 -9.41 6.13
C ASP A 302 -9.80 -8.42 5.79
N MET A 303 -9.49 -7.31 5.09
CA MET A 303 -10.50 -6.32 4.66
C MET A 303 -10.17 -5.74 3.28
N MET A 304 -11.22 -5.42 2.51
CA MET A 304 -11.09 -4.74 1.22
C MET A 304 -10.92 -3.23 1.42
N GLU A 305 -10.02 -2.62 0.65
CA GLU A 305 -9.84 -1.17 0.62
C GLU A 305 -10.94 -0.50 -0.24
N LEU A 306 -11.14 0.82 -0.09
CA LEU A 306 -12.25 1.55 -0.74
C LEU A 306 -12.29 1.39 -2.28
N ASP A 307 -11.13 1.44 -2.93
CA ASP A 307 -11.00 1.21 -4.37
C ASP A 307 -11.35 -0.23 -4.79
N GLU A 308 -11.12 -1.20 -3.91
CA GLU A 308 -11.46 -2.61 -4.16
C GLU A 308 -12.97 -2.83 -4.03
N LEU A 309 -13.61 -2.19 -3.04
CA LEU A 309 -15.07 -2.19 -2.88
C LEU A 309 -15.80 -1.49 -4.03
N TYR A 310 -15.18 -0.49 -4.66
CA TYR A 310 -15.74 0.22 -5.82
C TYR A 310 -15.68 -0.61 -7.11
N GLU A 311 -14.55 -1.29 -7.39
CA GLU A 311 -14.41 -2.13 -8.59
C GLU A 311 -15.11 -3.50 -8.45
N PHE A 312 -15.26 -4.01 -7.22
CA PHE A 312 -15.82 -5.33 -6.93
C PHE A 312 -16.93 -5.31 -5.85
N PRO A 313 -18.03 -4.56 -6.07
CA PRO A 313 -19.12 -4.44 -5.09
C PRO A 313 -19.79 -5.77 -4.76
N GLU A 314 -19.70 -6.79 -5.63
CA GLU A 314 -20.22 -8.14 -5.37
C GLU A 314 -19.54 -8.86 -4.19
N PHE A 315 -18.29 -8.50 -3.86
CA PHE A 315 -17.54 -9.09 -2.74
C PHE A 315 -17.72 -8.32 -1.43
N SER A 316 -18.45 -7.20 -1.41
CA SER A 316 -18.74 -6.43 -0.19
C SER A 316 -19.45 -7.24 0.91
N ARG A 317 -20.20 -8.30 0.53
CA ARG A 317 -20.93 -9.18 1.45
C ARG A 317 -20.12 -10.40 1.94
N ASP A 318 -19.25 -10.92 1.09
CA ASP A 318 -18.30 -12.00 1.43
C ASP A 318 -16.98 -11.74 0.68
N PRO A 319 -16.02 -11.05 1.31
CA PRO A 319 -14.77 -10.67 0.67
C PRO A 319 -13.77 -11.83 0.60
N THR A 320 -14.07 -12.99 1.17
CA THR A 320 -13.10 -14.06 1.43
C THR A 320 -12.40 -14.55 0.16
N MET A 321 -13.15 -14.74 -0.93
CA MET A 321 -12.57 -15.14 -2.22
C MET A 321 -11.69 -14.04 -2.82
N TYR A 322 -12.12 -12.78 -2.75
CA TYR A 322 -11.34 -11.65 -3.25
C TYR A 322 -10.03 -11.48 -2.48
N LEU A 323 -10.09 -11.52 -1.15
CA LEU A 323 -8.92 -11.41 -0.28
C LEU A 323 -7.94 -12.57 -0.51
N ALA A 324 -8.43 -13.81 -0.65
CA ALA A 324 -7.59 -14.96 -1.02
C ALA A 324 -6.81 -14.72 -2.32
N LEU A 325 -7.47 -14.19 -3.35
CA LEU A 325 -6.87 -13.86 -4.65
C LEU A 325 -5.88 -12.69 -4.53
N ARG A 326 -6.28 -11.56 -3.95
CA ARG A 326 -5.45 -10.36 -3.82
C ARG A 326 -4.21 -10.60 -2.95
N ASN A 327 -4.35 -11.33 -1.85
CA ASN A 327 -3.23 -11.68 -0.97
C ASN A 327 -2.24 -12.63 -1.68
N LEU A 328 -2.74 -13.64 -2.41
CA LEU A 328 -1.90 -14.51 -3.25
C LEU A 328 -1.14 -13.71 -4.31
N ILE A 329 -1.79 -12.76 -4.98
CA ILE A 329 -1.18 -11.91 -6.02
C ILE A 329 -0.08 -11.01 -5.43
N LEU A 330 -0.37 -10.27 -4.35
CA LEU A 330 0.64 -9.40 -3.69
C LEU A 330 1.85 -10.21 -3.22
N ALA A 331 1.63 -11.36 -2.58
CA ALA A 331 2.71 -12.21 -2.09
C ALA A 331 3.53 -12.81 -3.25
N SER A 332 2.89 -13.14 -4.37
CA SER A 332 3.57 -13.64 -5.57
C SER A 332 4.42 -12.56 -6.25
N TRP A 333 3.93 -11.31 -6.31
CA TRP A 333 4.68 -10.17 -6.85
C TRP A 333 5.93 -9.86 -6.03
N HIS A 334 5.81 -9.74 -4.71
CA HIS A 334 6.95 -9.39 -3.85
C HIS A 334 8.02 -10.49 -3.79
N ARG A 335 7.62 -11.77 -3.97
CA ARG A 335 8.56 -12.91 -4.11
C ARG A 335 9.37 -12.89 -5.42
N ASN A 336 8.87 -12.28 -6.50
CA ASN A 336 9.61 -12.12 -7.76
C ASN A 336 9.09 -10.90 -8.55
N CYS A 337 9.55 -9.72 -8.16
CA CYS A 337 9.20 -8.44 -8.79
C CYS A 337 9.98 -8.16 -10.09
N LYS A 338 10.90 -9.05 -10.48
CA LYS A 338 11.78 -8.93 -11.65
C LYS A 338 11.15 -9.47 -12.94
N GLU A 339 10.01 -10.15 -12.83
CA GLU A 339 9.23 -10.67 -13.95
C GLU A 339 7.80 -10.14 -13.96
N VAL A 340 7.17 -10.15 -15.15
CA VAL A 340 5.72 -9.96 -15.25
C VAL A 340 5.01 -11.11 -14.52
N LEU A 341 4.16 -10.75 -13.55
CA LEU A 341 3.22 -11.65 -12.90
C LEU A 341 1.95 -11.73 -13.76
N THR A 342 1.56 -12.95 -14.14
CA THR A 342 0.41 -13.21 -15.02
C THR A 342 -0.60 -14.14 -14.36
N SER A 343 -1.85 -14.10 -14.81
CA SER A 343 -2.94 -14.93 -14.29
C SER A 343 -2.62 -16.42 -14.40
N GLN A 344 -1.87 -16.83 -15.43
CA GLN A 344 -1.43 -18.20 -15.61
C GLN A 344 -0.42 -18.63 -14.54
N LYS A 345 0.50 -17.74 -14.11
CA LYS A 345 1.41 -18.01 -12.98
C LYS A 345 0.61 -18.11 -11.67
N CYS A 346 -0.26 -17.13 -11.39
CA CYS A 346 -1.04 -17.10 -10.15
C CYS A 346 -2.01 -18.29 -10.02
N ALA A 347 -2.65 -18.72 -11.12
CA ALA A 347 -3.60 -19.83 -11.15
C ALA A 347 -2.98 -21.18 -10.72
N LEU A 348 -1.65 -21.35 -10.83
CA LEU A 348 -0.95 -22.52 -10.32
C LEU A 348 -1.01 -22.63 -8.79
N HIS A 349 -1.08 -21.48 -8.10
CA HIS A 349 -1.06 -21.39 -6.64
C HIS A 349 -2.45 -21.32 -6.02
N ILE A 350 -3.52 -21.26 -6.83
CA ILE A 350 -4.91 -21.42 -6.36
C ILE A 350 -5.14 -22.91 -6.08
N ILE A 351 -4.76 -23.41 -4.90
CA ILE A 351 -5.02 -24.80 -4.50
C ILE A 351 -6.26 -24.82 -3.59
N VAL A 352 -7.42 -25.12 -4.19
CA VAL A 352 -8.69 -25.31 -3.49
C VAL A 352 -9.50 -26.41 -4.18
N ARG A 353 -10.27 -27.18 -3.40
CA ARG A 353 -11.10 -28.29 -3.90
C ARG A 353 -12.39 -27.77 -4.54
N GLY A 354 -13.00 -28.60 -5.38
CA GLY A 354 -14.33 -28.34 -5.97
C GLY A 354 -14.38 -27.30 -7.09
N LEU A 355 -15.58 -27.12 -7.64
CA LEU A 355 -15.88 -26.21 -8.75
C LEU A 355 -15.57 -24.75 -8.44
N VAL A 356 -15.53 -24.36 -7.16
CA VAL A 356 -15.13 -23.00 -6.76
C VAL A 356 -13.72 -22.65 -7.24
N ARG A 357 -12.83 -23.63 -7.46
CA ARG A 357 -11.52 -23.38 -8.11
C ARG A 357 -11.65 -22.82 -9.52
N VAL A 358 -12.68 -23.21 -10.27
CA VAL A 358 -13.00 -22.66 -11.60
C VAL A 358 -13.31 -21.17 -11.47
N ARG A 359 -14.20 -20.80 -10.54
CA ARG A 359 -14.56 -19.40 -10.24
C ARG A 359 -13.33 -18.57 -9.83
N CYS A 360 -12.50 -19.09 -8.94
CA CYS A 360 -11.27 -18.42 -8.49
C CYS A 360 -10.28 -18.17 -9.64
N VAL A 361 -10.11 -19.13 -10.56
CA VAL A 361 -9.23 -18.97 -11.74
C VAL A 361 -9.81 -18.00 -12.76
N GLN A 362 -11.14 -17.90 -12.89
CA GLN A 362 -11.81 -16.90 -13.73
C GLN A 362 -11.69 -15.47 -13.18
N GLU A 363 -11.86 -15.30 -11.86
CA GLU A 363 -11.75 -13.98 -11.20
C GLU A 363 -10.30 -13.49 -11.09
N MET A 364 -9.31 -14.40 -11.11
CA MET A 364 -7.89 -14.06 -11.11
C MET A 364 -7.54 -13.00 -12.18
N ASP A 365 -8.07 -13.11 -13.40
CA ASP A 365 -7.85 -12.11 -14.44
C ASP A 365 -8.40 -10.73 -14.04
N ARG A 366 -9.60 -10.62 -13.47
CA ARG A 366 -10.15 -9.32 -13.07
C ARG A 366 -9.32 -8.67 -11.97
N VAL A 367 -8.99 -9.43 -10.92
CA VAL A 367 -8.22 -8.91 -9.77
C VAL A 367 -6.80 -8.53 -10.20
N LEU A 368 -6.12 -9.35 -11.02
CA LEU A 368 -4.77 -9.05 -11.51
C LEU A 368 -4.73 -7.80 -12.40
N HIS A 369 -5.69 -7.63 -13.32
CA HIS A 369 -5.77 -6.44 -14.16
C HIS A 369 -6.07 -5.18 -13.33
N PHE A 370 -6.97 -5.26 -12.33
CA PHE A 370 -7.22 -4.15 -11.40
C PHE A 370 -5.95 -3.74 -10.63
N MET A 371 -5.26 -4.70 -10.02
CA MET A 371 -4.04 -4.44 -9.23
C MET A 371 -2.89 -3.91 -10.11
N THR A 372 -2.80 -4.38 -11.35
CA THR A 372 -1.83 -3.88 -12.35
C THR A 372 -2.18 -2.45 -12.77
N ARG A 373 -3.45 -2.16 -13.09
CA ARG A 373 -3.93 -0.82 -13.48
C ARG A 373 -3.72 0.20 -12.36
N LYS A 374 -3.98 -0.19 -11.11
CA LYS A 374 -3.72 0.61 -9.89
C LYS A 374 -2.23 0.66 -9.50
N GLY A 375 -1.35 -0.06 -10.21
CA GLY A 375 0.10 -0.02 -10.02
C GLY A 375 0.63 -0.71 -8.77
N LEU A 376 -0.14 -1.59 -8.13
CA LEU A 376 0.25 -2.37 -6.94
C LEU A 376 1.20 -3.54 -7.28
N ILE A 377 1.20 -3.98 -8.52
CA ILE A 377 2.02 -5.06 -9.08
C ILE A 377 2.44 -4.72 -10.51
N ASN A 378 3.34 -5.49 -11.12
CA ASN A 378 3.78 -5.30 -12.51
C ASN A 378 4.30 -3.86 -12.79
N THR A 379 4.88 -3.25 -11.74
CA THR A 379 5.20 -1.82 -11.62
C THR A 379 6.71 -1.62 -11.45
N GLY A 380 7.15 -0.37 -11.27
CA GLY A 380 8.57 0.00 -11.20
C GLY A 380 9.24 0.02 -12.58
N VAL A 381 10.50 -0.40 -12.65
CA VAL A 381 11.31 -0.43 -13.88
C VAL A 381 11.08 -1.68 -14.75
N LEU A 382 9.94 -2.36 -14.55
CA LEU A 382 9.63 -3.60 -15.26
C LEU A 382 9.46 -3.35 -16.76
N MET A 383 10.37 -3.93 -17.56
CA MET A 383 10.32 -3.88 -19.02
C MET A 383 9.43 -4.99 -19.58
N VAL A 384 8.47 -4.63 -20.44
CA VAL A 384 7.37 -5.50 -20.84
C VAL A 384 7.32 -5.69 -22.36
N LYS A 385 7.18 -6.94 -22.83
CA LYS A 385 7.17 -7.30 -24.27
C LYS A 385 5.77 -7.38 -24.91
N ARG A 386 4.69 -7.33 -24.11
CA ARG A 386 3.29 -7.42 -24.54
C ARG A 386 2.42 -6.60 -23.58
N PRO A 387 1.43 -5.81 -24.03
CA PRO A 387 0.56 -5.03 -23.16
C PRO A 387 0.04 -5.81 -21.95
N LEU A 388 0.25 -5.27 -20.74
CA LEU A 388 -0.18 -5.85 -19.48
C LEU A 388 -1.71 -5.85 -19.32
N LEU A 389 -2.41 -4.95 -20.00
CA LEU A 389 -3.86 -4.81 -19.93
C LEU A 389 -4.53 -5.17 -21.27
N PRO A 390 -5.75 -5.74 -21.22
CA PRO A 390 -6.63 -5.90 -22.37
C PRO A 390 -6.89 -4.57 -23.08
N GLU A 391 -7.20 -4.66 -24.37
CA GLU A 391 -7.30 -3.50 -25.26
C GLU A 391 -8.29 -2.42 -24.82
N ARG A 392 -9.36 -2.83 -24.11
CA ARG A 392 -10.36 -1.92 -23.51
C ARG A 392 -9.81 -0.91 -22.51
N TYR A 393 -8.59 -1.10 -21.99
CA TYR A 393 -7.93 -0.18 -21.05
C TYR A 393 -6.88 0.72 -21.73
N ARG A 394 -6.70 0.62 -23.05
CA ARG A 394 -5.72 1.42 -23.80
C ARG A 394 -6.36 2.72 -24.27
N SER A 395 -5.87 3.84 -23.75
CA SER A 395 -6.13 5.13 -24.39
C SER A 395 -5.44 5.15 -25.76
N LYS A 396 -6.08 5.73 -26.79
CA LYS A 396 -5.54 5.66 -28.16
C LYS A 396 -4.27 6.49 -28.33
N ASN A 397 -4.19 7.65 -27.66
CA ASN A 397 -3.01 8.51 -27.61
C ASN A 397 -3.02 9.37 -26.33
N VAL A 398 -1.85 9.50 -25.70
CA VAL A 398 -1.60 10.36 -24.53
C VAL A 398 -0.34 11.21 -24.73
N ILE A 399 -0.42 12.50 -24.39
CA ILE A 399 0.75 13.39 -24.26
C ILE A 399 1.07 13.56 -22.78
N ILE A 400 2.35 13.55 -22.42
CA ILE A 400 2.83 13.82 -21.05
C ILE A 400 3.81 15.00 -21.11
N ILE A 401 3.70 15.95 -20.19
CA ILE A 401 4.48 17.20 -20.19
C ILE A 401 5.38 17.24 -18.95
N GLY A 402 6.69 17.09 -19.19
CA GLY A 402 7.74 16.87 -18.20
C GLY A 402 8.23 15.42 -18.16
N ALA A 403 9.54 15.23 -18.27
CA ALA A 403 10.22 13.93 -18.15
C ALA A 403 10.93 13.79 -16.78
N GLY A 404 10.36 14.38 -15.73
CA GLY A 404 10.72 14.10 -14.34
C GLY A 404 10.16 12.76 -13.85
N ALA A 405 10.45 12.39 -12.60
CA ALA A 405 10.04 11.11 -12.00
C ALA A 405 8.54 10.80 -12.14
N SER A 406 7.68 11.81 -12.07
CA SER A 406 6.22 11.65 -12.23
C SER A 406 5.82 11.32 -13.67
N GLY A 407 6.22 12.15 -14.65
CA GLY A 407 5.93 11.92 -16.06
C GLY A 407 6.52 10.61 -16.57
N LEU A 408 7.74 10.24 -16.14
CA LEU A 408 8.36 8.96 -16.49
C LEU A 408 7.64 7.76 -15.86
N ALA A 409 7.17 7.86 -14.62
CA ALA A 409 6.36 6.80 -13.99
C ALA A 409 5.04 6.59 -14.74
N ALA A 410 4.32 7.68 -15.06
CA ALA A 410 3.10 7.62 -15.84
C ALA A 410 3.33 7.04 -17.25
N ALA A 411 4.39 7.47 -17.93
CA ALA A 411 4.74 6.99 -19.27
C ALA A 411 5.10 5.49 -19.27
N ARG A 412 5.91 5.03 -18.31
CA ARG A 412 6.27 3.61 -18.15
C ARG A 412 5.04 2.75 -17.90
N GLN A 413 4.12 3.19 -17.03
CA GLN A 413 2.86 2.49 -16.77
C GLN A 413 1.97 2.44 -18.02
N LEU A 414 1.68 3.57 -18.65
CA LEU A 414 0.82 3.64 -19.82
C LEU A 414 1.38 2.85 -21.01
N GLN A 415 2.69 2.92 -21.29
CA GLN A 415 3.31 2.09 -22.32
C GLN A 415 3.23 0.60 -21.96
N ASN A 416 3.47 0.22 -20.69
CA ASN A 416 3.30 -1.17 -20.24
C ASN A 416 1.84 -1.65 -20.38
N PHE A 417 0.84 -0.79 -20.22
CA PHE A 417 -0.57 -1.11 -20.47
C PHE A 417 -0.92 -1.21 -21.96
N GLY A 418 -0.05 -0.74 -22.86
CA GLY A 418 -0.23 -0.72 -24.31
C GLY A 418 -0.83 0.58 -24.88
N THR A 419 -0.90 1.65 -24.09
CA THR A 419 -1.29 2.99 -24.55
C THR A 419 -0.13 3.63 -25.34
N GLN A 420 -0.43 4.32 -26.44
CA GLN A 420 0.56 5.13 -27.15
C GLN A 420 0.82 6.43 -26.36
N VAL A 421 2.09 6.70 -26.06
CA VAL A 421 2.54 7.83 -25.22
C VAL A 421 3.65 8.60 -25.92
N VAL A 422 3.58 9.93 -25.89
CA VAL A 422 4.72 10.82 -26.16
C VAL A 422 4.96 11.72 -24.95
N VAL A 423 6.23 11.89 -24.56
CA VAL A 423 6.65 12.77 -23.46
C VAL A 423 7.35 14.00 -24.03
N LEU A 424 6.92 15.19 -23.63
CA LEU A 424 7.49 16.47 -24.06
C LEU A 424 8.25 17.10 -22.87
N GLU A 425 9.54 17.33 -23.01
CA GLU A 425 10.43 17.88 -21.99
C GLU A 425 11.08 19.18 -22.48
N ALA A 426 10.99 20.24 -21.68
CA ALA A 426 11.51 21.57 -22.02
C ALA A 426 13.05 21.61 -22.04
N ARG A 427 13.68 20.85 -21.14
CA ARG A 427 15.14 20.71 -21.03
C ARG A 427 15.70 19.81 -22.12
N GLU A 428 17.02 19.81 -22.25
CA GLU A 428 17.72 18.83 -23.10
C GLU A 428 17.95 17.47 -22.44
N ARG A 429 17.78 17.39 -21.11
CA ARG A 429 17.87 16.18 -20.30
C ARG A 429 16.55 15.83 -19.63
N ILE A 430 16.35 14.54 -19.35
CA ILE A 430 15.26 14.05 -18.49
C ILE A 430 15.58 14.26 -16.99
N GLY A 431 14.71 13.76 -16.12
CA GLY A 431 14.89 13.71 -14.67
C GLY A 431 14.42 14.95 -13.92
N GLY A 432 14.51 16.14 -14.53
CA GLY A 432 14.08 17.40 -13.92
C GLY A 432 14.88 17.71 -12.64
N ARG A 433 14.20 17.65 -11.49
CA ARG A 433 14.77 17.78 -10.13
C ARG A 433 15.50 16.53 -9.62
N VAL A 434 15.54 15.45 -10.39
CA VAL A 434 16.61 14.44 -10.30
C VAL A 434 17.68 14.82 -11.31
N TRP A 435 18.88 15.06 -10.82
CA TRP A 435 20.09 15.30 -11.58
C TRP A 435 21.27 14.90 -10.70
N ASP A 436 22.05 13.93 -11.18
CA ASP A 436 23.22 13.42 -10.46
C ASP A 436 24.49 13.79 -11.23
N ASP A 437 25.55 14.06 -10.47
CA ASP A 437 26.89 14.36 -10.95
C ASP A 437 27.84 13.21 -10.57
N THR A 438 28.77 12.86 -11.46
CA THR A 438 29.76 11.79 -11.25
C THR A 438 31.20 12.28 -11.34
N ARG A 439 31.40 13.60 -11.52
CA ARG A 439 32.73 14.22 -11.73
C ARG A 439 33.60 14.23 -10.46
N LEU A 440 33.00 14.05 -9.29
CA LEU A 440 33.68 14.05 -7.98
C LEU A 440 34.18 12.65 -7.54
N GLY A 441 34.28 11.68 -8.47
CA GLY A 441 34.70 10.30 -8.17
C GLY A 441 33.60 9.40 -7.57
N VAL A 442 32.63 9.99 -6.87
CA VAL A 442 31.35 9.36 -6.49
C VAL A 442 30.16 10.01 -7.20
N THR A 443 28.99 9.38 -7.08
CA THR A 443 27.72 9.96 -7.56
C THR A 443 27.12 10.87 -6.49
N VAL A 444 26.99 12.17 -6.78
CA VAL A 444 26.36 13.16 -5.90
C VAL A 444 25.14 13.76 -6.60
N GLY A 445 23.97 13.65 -5.98
CA GLY A 445 22.74 14.26 -6.45
C GLY A 445 22.77 15.77 -6.24
N GLN A 446 22.87 16.53 -7.34
CA GLN A 446 22.57 17.97 -7.36
C GLN A 446 21.11 18.21 -6.95
N GLY A 447 20.24 17.26 -7.29
CA GLY A 447 18.85 17.18 -6.82
C GLY A 447 18.67 16.22 -5.64
N ALA A 448 17.60 15.41 -5.69
CA ALA A 448 17.35 14.37 -4.68
C ALA A 448 18.39 13.24 -4.70
N GLN A 449 18.73 12.68 -3.54
CA GLN A 449 19.55 11.46 -3.42
C GLN A 449 19.22 10.56 -2.20
N ILE A 450 18.54 11.11 -1.18
CA ILE A 450 18.07 10.33 -0.03
C ILE A 450 16.71 9.67 -0.37
N VAL A 451 16.48 8.48 0.17
CA VAL A 451 15.19 7.78 0.19
C VAL A 451 14.67 7.81 1.62
N ASN A 452 13.56 8.51 1.86
CA ASN A 452 12.92 8.60 3.17
C ASN A 452 11.94 7.43 3.36
N GLY A 453 12.17 6.61 4.39
CA GLY A 453 11.41 5.38 4.68
C GLY A 453 11.44 4.35 3.55
N CYS A 454 12.25 3.31 3.66
CA CYS A 454 12.39 2.31 2.59
C CYS A 454 11.29 1.23 2.55
N VAL A 455 10.57 0.97 3.65
CA VAL A 455 9.53 -0.07 3.71
C VAL A 455 8.39 0.25 2.75
N ASN A 456 8.05 -0.71 1.88
CA ASN A 456 7.09 -0.61 0.77
C ASN A 456 7.36 0.53 -0.24
N ASN A 457 8.49 1.22 -0.15
CA ASN A 457 8.77 2.36 -1.00
C ASN A 457 9.03 1.90 -2.45
N PRO A 458 8.35 2.47 -3.47
CA PRO A 458 8.58 2.10 -4.87
C PRO A 458 10.03 2.31 -5.33
N ILE A 459 10.79 3.18 -4.66
CA ILE A 459 12.24 3.33 -4.90
C ILE A 459 12.99 2.07 -4.47
N ALA A 460 12.68 1.51 -3.29
CA ALA A 460 13.26 0.25 -2.83
C ALA A 460 12.88 -0.94 -3.74
N LEU A 461 11.64 -0.96 -4.26
CA LEU A 461 11.19 -1.91 -5.27
C LEU A 461 12.00 -1.82 -6.58
N MET A 462 12.23 -0.61 -7.09
CA MET A 462 13.04 -0.41 -8.30
C MET A 462 14.52 -0.73 -8.07
N CYS A 463 15.05 -0.43 -6.88
CA CYS A 463 16.40 -0.84 -6.47
C CYS A 463 16.52 -2.37 -6.43
N GLU A 464 15.57 -3.10 -5.83
CA GLU A 464 15.55 -4.57 -5.87
C GLU A 464 15.48 -5.08 -7.31
N GLN A 465 14.57 -4.57 -8.14
CA GLN A 465 14.45 -4.93 -9.56
C GLN A 465 15.78 -4.78 -10.32
N MET A 466 16.53 -3.71 -10.07
CA MET A 466 17.85 -3.47 -10.67
C MET A 466 19.02 -4.09 -9.90
N SER A 467 18.76 -4.74 -8.76
CA SER A 467 19.75 -5.27 -7.79
C SER A 467 20.75 -4.20 -7.29
N ILE A 468 20.28 -2.96 -7.17
CA ILE A 468 21.02 -1.82 -6.59
C ILE A 468 20.91 -1.88 -5.07
N LYS A 469 22.06 -1.76 -4.38
CA LYS A 469 22.11 -1.58 -2.93
C LYS A 469 22.00 -0.09 -2.58
N MET A 470 21.21 0.21 -1.56
CA MET A 470 21.13 1.53 -0.92
C MET A 470 21.94 1.47 0.39
N HIS A 471 22.51 2.59 0.82
CA HIS A 471 23.25 2.66 2.09
C HIS A 471 22.33 3.17 3.21
N LYS A 472 22.19 2.43 4.31
CA LYS A 472 21.42 2.89 5.48
C LYS A 472 22.19 4.01 6.19
N LEU A 473 21.53 5.13 6.40
CA LEU A 473 22.04 6.24 7.19
C LEU A 473 21.99 5.91 8.69
N GLY A 474 23.07 6.19 9.41
CA GLY A 474 23.22 6.01 10.85
C GLY A 474 22.53 7.08 11.69
N GLU A 475 22.23 6.76 12.94
CA GLU A 475 21.51 7.66 13.86
C GLU A 475 22.40 8.74 14.50
N ARG A 476 23.74 8.62 14.40
CA ARG A 476 24.71 9.58 14.96
C ARG A 476 24.84 10.81 14.05
N CYS A 477 24.49 11.98 14.57
CA CYS A 477 24.78 13.29 13.99
C CYS A 477 25.33 14.19 15.10
N ASP A 478 26.65 14.24 15.26
CA ASP A 478 27.28 15.07 16.28
C ASP A 478 27.18 16.55 15.89
N LEU A 479 26.88 17.44 16.85
CA LEU A 479 26.71 18.88 16.60
C LEU A 479 27.98 19.68 16.95
N PHE A 480 28.66 20.20 15.93
CA PHE A 480 29.92 20.91 16.03
C PHE A 480 29.71 22.43 16.11
N GLN A 481 30.51 23.07 16.96
CA GLN A 481 30.58 24.52 17.13
C GLN A 481 31.75 25.09 16.32
N GLU A 482 31.64 26.33 15.85
CA GLU A 482 32.80 27.10 15.38
C GLU A 482 33.86 27.17 16.51
N GLY A 483 35.14 26.98 16.15
CA GLY A 483 36.22 26.75 17.12
C GLY A 483 36.46 25.28 17.47
N GLY A 484 35.79 24.34 16.79
CA GLY A 484 36.13 22.91 16.77
C GLY A 484 35.57 22.06 17.91
N GLN A 485 34.72 22.60 18.79
CA GLN A 485 34.17 21.84 19.91
C GLN A 485 32.94 21.01 19.51
N VAL A 486 32.85 19.78 20.02
CA VAL A 486 31.63 18.96 19.96
C VAL A 486 30.73 19.37 21.12
N THR A 487 29.44 19.55 20.86
CA THR A 487 28.46 19.85 21.91
C THR A 487 28.23 18.64 22.82
N ASP A 488 28.11 18.90 24.13
CA ASP A 488 27.80 17.86 25.11
C ASP A 488 26.46 17.17 24.76
N PRO A 489 26.40 15.82 24.67
CA PRO A 489 25.16 15.08 24.46
C PRO A 489 24.04 15.37 25.49
N ALA A 490 24.35 15.99 26.63
CA ALA A 490 23.37 16.47 27.62
C ALA A 490 22.81 17.88 27.32
N PHE A 491 23.52 18.72 26.56
CA PHE A 491 22.98 19.98 26.02
C PHE A 491 22.17 19.74 24.75
N ASP A 492 22.68 18.92 23.83
CA ASP A 492 21.99 18.48 22.61
C ASP A 492 20.59 17.94 22.92
N LYS A 493 20.49 16.88 23.73
CA LYS A 493 19.21 16.27 24.15
C LYS A 493 18.27 17.20 24.91
N ARG A 494 18.80 18.25 25.57
CA ARG A 494 17.97 19.26 26.24
C ARG A 494 17.31 20.19 25.24
N MET A 495 18.04 20.60 24.21
CA MET A 495 17.52 21.52 23.20
C MET A 495 16.64 20.82 22.17
N ASP A 496 16.93 19.57 21.82
CA ASP A 496 15.98 18.71 21.10
C ASP A 496 14.65 18.56 21.88
N PHE A 497 14.71 18.26 23.19
CA PHE A 497 13.50 18.18 24.02
C PHE A 497 12.72 19.51 24.04
N HIS A 498 13.39 20.65 24.20
CA HIS A 498 12.71 21.95 24.18
C HIS A 498 12.15 22.32 22.80
N PHE A 499 12.85 21.99 21.71
CA PHE A 499 12.37 22.21 20.34
C PHE A 499 11.09 21.40 20.07
N ASN A 500 11.11 20.09 20.37
CA ASN A 500 9.95 19.23 20.19
C ASN A 500 8.78 19.64 21.11
N ALA A 501 9.05 20.01 22.37
CA ALA A 501 8.02 20.50 23.29
C ALA A 501 7.38 21.83 22.84
N ILE A 502 8.11 22.70 22.15
CA ILE A 502 7.53 23.89 21.51
C ILE A 502 6.58 23.46 20.37
N LEU A 503 6.99 22.51 19.52
CA LEU A 503 6.14 21.99 18.44
C LEU A 503 4.89 21.27 18.95
N ASP A 504 4.96 20.56 20.08
CA ASP A 504 3.78 19.98 20.75
C ASP A 504 2.76 21.07 21.13
N VAL A 505 3.21 22.21 21.67
CA VAL A 505 2.33 23.34 22.03
C VAL A 505 1.78 24.05 20.79
N VAL A 506 2.55 24.16 19.69
CA VAL A 506 2.02 24.59 18.38
C VAL A 506 0.94 23.62 17.88
N SER A 507 1.16 22.31 18.09
CA SER A 507 0.24 21.24 17.68
C SER A 507 -1.05 21.21 18.50
N GLU A 508 -1.00 21.59 19.78
CA GLU A 508 -2.16 21.83 20.62
C GLU A 508 -2.91 23.11 20.18
N TRP A 509 -2.19 24.22 20.01
CA TRP A 509 -2.75 25.53 19.64
C TRP A 509 -3.58 25.50 18.35
N ARG A 510 -3.22 24.67 17.36
CA ARG A 510 -3.88 24.66 16.05
C ARG A 510 -5.21 23.89 15.97
N LYS A 511 -5.55 23.04 16.94
CA LYS A 511 -6.64 22.05 16.83
C LYS A 511 -8.02 22.65 16.52
N ASP A 512 -8.31 23.81 17.10
CA ASP A 512 -9.57 24.57 16.96
C ASP A 512 -9.49 25.71 15.93
N LYS A 513 -8.36 25.89 15.24
CA LYS A 513 -8.12 27.04 14.36
C LYS A 513 -8.56 26.76 12.92
N SER A 514 -9.29 27.69 12.32
CA SER A 514 -9.60 27.70 10.88
C SER A 514 -8.45 28.26 10.03
N GLN A 515 -8.49 28.11 8.70
CA GLN A 515 -7.49 28.69 7.80
C GLN A 515 -7.36 30.21 7.92
N ASN A 516 -8.44 30.92 8.29
CA ASN A 516 -8.44 32.37 8.49
C ASN A 516 -7.80 32.80 9.83
N GLN A 517 -7.41 31.83 10.67
CA GLN A 517 -6.74 32.01 11.96
C GLN A 517 -5.34 31.35 11.95
N ASP A 518 -4.82 31.01 10.77
CA ASP A 518 -3.47 30.50 10.62
C ASP A 518 -2.44 31.61 10.83
N THR A 519 -1.29 31.25 11.37
CA THR A 519 -0.13 32.13 11.53
C THR A 519 1.09 31.47 10.92
N PRO A 520 2.16 32.20 10.60
CA PRO A 520 3.43 31.59 10.28
C PRO A 520 3.95 30.71 11.42
N LEU A 521 4.65 29.64 11.06
CA LEU A 521 5.24 28.69 12.00
C LEU A 521 6.38 29.35 12.80
N GLY A 522 7.19 30.19 12.15
CA GLY A 522 8.30 30.93 12.80
C GLY A 522 7.79 31.86 13.89
N GLU A 523 6.87 32.77 13.56
CA GLU A 523 6.15 33.61 14.52
C GLU A 523 5.58 32.81 15.71
N LYS A 524 4.86 31.71 15.44
CA LYS A 524 4.21 30.92 16.50
C LYS A 524 5.21 30.20 17.41
N VAL A 525 6.30 29.68 16.84
CA VAL A 525 7.41 29.07 17.60
C VAL A 525 8.09 30.10 18.50
N GLN A 526 8.34 31.32 18.02
CA GLN A 526 8.92 32.39 18.86
C GLN A 526 7.96 32.87 19.95
N GLU A 527 6.66 32.95 19.68
CA GLU A 527 5.62 33.27 20.68
C GLU A 527 5.60 32.23 21.80
N VAL A 528 5.49 30.94 21.47
CA VAL A 528 5.48 29.84 22.45
C VAL A 528 6.77 29.80 23.26
N LYS A 529 7.94 29.90 22.61
CA LYS A 529 9.25 29.96 23.26
C LYS A 529 9.34 31.12 24.26
N LYS A 530 8.93 32.32 23.85
CA LYS A 530 8.94 33.53 24.69
C LYS A 530 8.06 33.36 25.92
N ASN A 531 6.84 32.84 25.75
CA ASN A 531 5.91 32.61 26.85
C ASN A 531 6.47 31.55 27.83
N PHE A 532 7.01 30.44 27.31
CA PHE A 532 7.66 29.40 28.12
C PHE A 532 8.81 29.94 28.98
N LEU A 533 9.70 30.76 28.43
CA LEU A 533 10.80 31.37 29.18
C LEU A 533 10.30 32.37 30.24
N GLN A 534 9.23 33.11 29.95
CA GLN A 534 8.60 34.03 30.90
C GLN A 534 7.88 33.32 32.05
N GLU A 535 7.18 32.21 31.78
CA GLU A 535 6.43 31.44 32.78
C GLU A 535 7.33 30.57 33.66
N SER A 536 8.38 29.97 33.07
CA SER A 536 9.30 29.08 33.80
C SER A 536 10.42 29.83 34.56
N GLY A 537 10.73 31.06 34.15
CA GLY A 537 11.90 31.80 34.64
C GLY A 537 13.25 31.22 34.19
N ILE A 538 13.24 30.22 33.31
CA ILE A 538 14.45 29.63 32.71
C ILE A 538 15.08 30.64 31.75
N GLN A 539 16.42 30.67 31.72
CA GLN A 539 17.18 31.37 30.70
C GLN A 539 18.06 30.36 29.98
N PHE A 540 17.98 30.32 28.65
CA PHE A 540 18.92 29.56 27.83
C PHE A 540 20.24 30.34 27.71
N SER A 541 21.35 29.62 27.76
CA SER A 541 22.67 30.14 27.40
C SER A 541 22.77 30.44 25.90
N GLU A 542 23.79 31.20 25.50
CA GLU A 542 24.06 31.51 24.08
C GLU A 542 24.24 30.23 23.24
N LEU A 543 24.88 29.19 23.79
CA LEU A 543 25.05 27.91 23.10
C LEU A 543 23.71 27.17 22.95
N GLU A 544 22.89 27.12 24.00
CA GLU A 544 21.55 26.51 23.93
C GLU A 544 20.66 27.22 22.90
N GLU A 545 20.72 28.55 22.82
CA GLU A 545 20.03 29.32 21.78
C GLU A 545 20.55 28.96 20.37
N LYS A 546 21.87 28.85 20.18
CA LYS A 546 22.46 28.47 18.88
C LYS A 546 22.09 27.05 18.46
N VAL A 547 22.04 26.09 19.39
CA VAL A 547 21.54 24.73 19.12
C VAL A 547 20.05 24.76 18.74
N LEU A 548 19.23 25.59 19.39
CA LEU A 548 17.84 25.80 18.96
C LEU A 548 17.75 26.36 17.52
N GLN A 549 18.64 27.28 17.12
CA GLN A 549 18.70 27.75 15.73
C GLN A 549 19.12 26.66 14.74
N PHE A 550 19.96 25.68 15.13
CA PHE A 550 20.24 24.50 14.31
C PHE A 550 18.95 23.68 14.06
N HIS A 551 18.18 23.34 15.10
CA HIS A 551 16.91 22.61 14.90
C HIS A 551 15.91 23.38 14.02
N LEU A 552 15.83 24.70 14.18
CA LEU A 552 15.01 25.57 13.32
C LEU A 552 15.49 25.53 11.85
N SER A 553 16.80 25.55 11.61
CA SER A 553 17.35 25.42 10.24
C SER A 553 17.04 24.07 9.59
N ASN A 554 16.99 22.99 10.37
CA ASN A 554 16.63 21.67 9.88
C ASN A 554 15.14 21.58 9.50
N LEU A 555 14.28 22.31 10.23
CA LEU A 555 12.87 22.48 9.88
C LEU A 555 12.68 23.35 8.62
N GLU A 556 13.50 24.40 8.45
CA GLU A 556 13.55 25.20 7.21
C GLU A 556 14.05 24.38 6.01
N TYR A 557 15.02 23.49 6.21
CA TYR A 557 15.44 22.49 5.21
C TYR A 557 14.28 21.56 4.84
N ALA A 558 13.56 21.00 5.82
CA ALA A 558 12.39 20.14 5.55
C ALA A 558 11.27 20.88 4.79
N CYS A 559 11.03 22.16 5.09
CA CYS A 559 10.04 22.98 4.37
C CYS A 559 10.56 23.54 3.02
N GLY A 560 11.88 23.66 2.86
CA GLY A 560 12.52 24.41 1.77
C GLY A 560 12.19 25.91 1.84
N SER A 561 11.98 26.48 3.02
CA SER A 561 11.49 27.86 3.18
C SER A 561 11.80 28.40 4.56
N THR A 562 11.84 29.72 4.69
CA THR A 562 11.80 30.35 6.01
C THR A 562 10.49 30.03 6.72
N LEU A 563 10.56 29.79 8.03
CA LEU A 563 9.38 29.38 8.83
C LEU A 563 8.28 30.46 8.86
N ASP A 564 8.61 31.71 8.52
CA ASP A 564 7.68 32.84 8.45
C ASP A 564 6.79 32.84 7.19
N GLN A 565 7.01 31.91 6.25
CA GLN A 565 6.10 31.66 5.13
C GLN A 565 5.26 30.38 5.31
N VAL A 566 5.64 29.51 6.25
CA VAL A 566 5.09 28.15 6.43
C VAL A 566 3.89 28.18 7.38
N SER A 567 2.83 27.46 7.04
CA SER A 567 1.61 27.34 7.87
C SER A 567 1.88 26.65 9.22
N ALA A 568 1.67 27.36 10.34
CA ALA A 568 1.69 26.73 11.66
C ALA A 568 0.65 25.61 11.80
N ARG A 569 -0.51 25.77 11.15
CA ARG A 569 -1.57 24.75 11.15
C ARG A 569 -1.32 23.54 10.24
N SER A 570 -0.43 23.61 9.24
CA SER A 570 -0.40 22.63 8.15
C SER A 570 0.98 22.32 7.55
N TRP A 571 2.07 22.60 8.25
CA TRP A 571 3.44 22.29 7.79
C TRP A 571 3.70 20.77 7.62
N ASP A 572 3.13 19.96 8.50
CA ASP A 572 3.23 18.49 8.65
C ASP A 572 1.95 17.76 8.17
N HIS A 573 1.11 18.40 7.36
CA HIS A 573 -0.25 17.94 7.04
C HIS A 573 -0.33 16.52 6.42
N ASN A 574 0.78 16.00 5.93
CA ASN A 574 0.90 14.67 5.35
C ASN A 574 0.93 13.57 6.43
N GLU A 575 1.38 13.86 7.65
CA GLU A 575 1.48 12.88 8.75
C GLU A 575 0.13 12.46 9.33
N PHE A 576 -0.95 13.17 8.99
CA PHE A 576 -2.32 12.66 9.13
C PHE A 576 -2.54 11.33 8.37
N PHE A 577 -1.75 11.08 7.32
CA PHE A 577 -1.74 9.84 6.55
C PHE A 577 -0.50 9.01 6.89
N ALA A 578 -0.66 7.69 6.90
CA ALA A 578 0.40 6.72 7.13
C ALA A 578 1.63 6.93 6.22
N GLN A 579 2.75 7.36 6.82
CA GLN A 579 4.01 7.66 6.12
C GLN A 579 4.85 6.41 5.82
N PHE A 580 5.86 6.56 4.96
CA PHE A 580 6.86 5.51 4.70
C PHE A 580 7.74 5.29 5.93
N SER A 581 8.01 4.02 6.26
CA SER A 581 8.71 3.65 7.51
C SER A 581 9.98 2.83 7.26
N GLY A 582 10.70 2.51 8.34
CA GLY A 582 12.00 1.85 8.28
C GLY A 582 13.11 2.79 7.81
N ASP A 583 14.16 2.22 7.24
CA ASP A 583 15.43 2.93 7.03
C ASP A 583 15.30 4.15 6.10
N HIS A 584 15.94 5.26 6.49
CA HIS A 584 16.34 6.30 5.55
C HIS A 584 17.67 5.89 4.91
N THR A 585 17.80 6.03 3.59
CA THR A 585 18.98 5.55 2.87
C THR A 585 19.54 6.57 1.89
N LEU A 586 20.86 6.56 1.72
CA LEU A 586 21.53 7.23 0.61
C LEU A 586 21.52 6.31 -0.62
N LEU A 587 20.94 6.77 -1.72
CA LEU A 587 21.01 6.09 -3.01
C LEU A 587 22.37 6.39 -3.66
N THR A 588 23.38 5.60 -3.31
CA THR A 588 24.80 5.79 -3.71
C THR A 588 25.07 5.67 -5.23
N LYS A 589 24.08 5.21 -6.00
CA LYS A 589 24.08 5.21 -7.48
C LYS A 589 23.28 6.36 -8.11
N GLY A 590 22.75 7.27 -7.30
CA GLY A 590 21.89 8.36 -7.75
C GLY A 590 20.47 7.90 -8.13
N TYR A 591 19.53 8.83 -8.24
CA TYR A 591 18.18 8.52 -8.74
C TYR A 591 18.12 8.42 -10.28
N SER A 592 19.08 9.02 -10.98
CA SER A 592 19.14 9.04 -12.44
C SER A 592 19.12 7.64 -13.05
N VAL A 593 19.83 6.66 -12.47
CA VAL A 593 19.85 5.28 -12.99
C VAL A 593 18.46 4.64 -13.00
N LEU A 594 17.60 4.96 -12.01
CA LEU A 594 16.21 4.49 -11.96
C LEU A 594 15.37 5.21 -13.04
N LEU A 595 15.52 6.53 -13.17
CA LEU A 595 14.75 7.33 -14.13
C LEU A 595 15.15 7.04 -15.58
N HIS A 596 16.43 6.83 -15.88
CA HIS A 596 16.90 6.36 -17.17
C HIS A 596 16.33 4.97 -17.51
N LYS A 597 16.18 4.08 -16.51
CA LYS A 597 15.55 2.77 -16.72
C LYS A 597 14.03 2.86 -16.93
N LEU A 598 13.33 3.78 -16.26
CA LEU A 598 11.93 4.09 -16.59
C LEU A 598 11.76 4.64 -18.00
N ALA A 599 12.72 5.48 -18.45
CA ALA A 599 12.73 6.13 -19.76
C ALA A 599 13.07 5.20 -20.94
N GLU A 600 13.57 3.99 -20.68
CA GLU A 600 14.00 3.05 -21.72
C GLU A 600 12.85 2.66 -22.66
N GLY A 601 13.01 2.95 -23.96
CA GLY A 601 12.01 2.67 -25.00
C GLY A 601 10.80 3.60 -25.04
N LEU A 602 10.79 4.71 -24.29
CA LEU A 602 9.75 5.75 -24.41
C LEU A 602 10.03 6.70 -25.58
N ASP A 603 8.97 7.26 -26.19
CA ASP A 603 9.10 8.41 -27.09
C ASP A 603 9.19 9.71 -26.27
N ILE A 604 10.39 10.27 -26.15
CA ILE A 604 10.66 11.49 -25.38
C ILE A 604 11.25 12.56 -26.31
N ARG A 605 10.60 13.72 -26.37
CA ARG A 605 11.05 14.91 -27.11
C ARG A 605 11.61 15.92 -26.12
N THR A 606 12.93 15.98 -26.01
CA THR A 606 13.66 17.02 -25.27
C THR A 606 13.77 18.31 -26.11
N LYS A 607 14.16 19.43 -25.47
CA LYS A 607 14.16 20.80 -26.05
C LYS A 607 12.77 21.23 -26.55
N CYS A 608 11.71 20.66 -25.97
CA CYS A 608 10.32 20.84 -26.36
C CYS A 608 9.53 21.55 -25.24
N GLN A 609 9.80 22.85 -25.07
CA GLN A 609 8.99 23.69 -24.19
C GLN A 609 7.55 23.79 -24.72
N VAL A 610 6.59 23.22 -24.00
CA VAL A 610 5.16 23.50 -24.22
C VAL A 610 4.84 24.93 -23.81
N GLN A 611 4.07 25.64 -24.64
CA GLN A 611 3.55 26.98 -24.34
C GLN A 611 2.02 27.01 -24.20
N SER A 612 1.28 26.13 -24.89
CA SER A 612 -0.18 26.09 -24.76
C SER A 612 -0.78 24.69 -24.85
N ILE A 613 -1.91 24.52 -24.15
CA ILE A 613 -2.73 23.31 -24.11
C ILE A 613 -4.17 23.74 -24.35
N ASP A 614 -4.72 23.37 -25.51
CA ASP A 614 -6.12 23.57 -25.86
C ASP A 614 -6.88 22.24 -25.71
N TYR A 615 -7.91 22.22 -24.88
CA TYR A 615 -8.78 21.06 -24.63
C TYR A 615 -10.26 21.38 -24.91
N SER A 616 -10.53 22.46 -25.63
CA SER A 616 -11.88 22.89 -26.03
C SER A 616 -12.53 21.92 -27.04
N GLY A 617 -11.76 21.42 -28.01
CA GLY A 617 -12.19 20.44 -29.00
C GLY A 617 -12.14 18.98 -28.52
N ASP A 618 -12.55 18.04 -29.37
CA ASP A 618 -12.63 16.60 -29.04
C ASP A 618 -11.29 15.99 -28.63
N LEU A 619 -10.19 16.44 -29.25
CA LEU A 619 -8.83 16.07 -28.91
C LEU A 619 -8.12 17.26 -28.26
N VAL A 620 -7.29 16.97 -27.26
CA VAL A 620 -6.37 17.95 -26.68
C VAL A 620 -5.27 18.25 -27.68
N LYS A 621 -5.04 19.53 -27.95
CA LYS A 621 -3.96 20.05 -28.79
C LYS A 621 -2.90 20.73 -27.92
N VAL A 622 -1.66 20.29 -28.05
CA VAL A 622 -0.51 20.84 -27.32
C VAL A 622 0.43 21.53 -28.30
N THR A 623 0.86 22.76 -28.00
CA THR A 623 1.75 23.56 -28.86
C THR A 623 3.03 23.95 -28.11
N SER A 624 4.18 23.84 -28.76
CA SER A 624 5.49 24.23 -28.22
C SER A 624 5.97 25.61 -28.71
N SER A 625 6.99 26.16 -28.06
CA SER A 625 7.57 27.48 -28.35
C SER A 625 8.17 27.64 -29.76
N ASN A 626 8.50 26.54 -30.43
CA ASN A 626 8.94 26.53 -31.83
C ASN A 626 7.77 26.32 -32.83
N GLY A 627 6.51 26.36 -32.37
CA GLY A 627 5.31 26.18 -33.18
C GLY A 627 4.93 24.73 -33.50
N SER A 628 5.70 23.73 -33.05
CA SER A 628 5.36 22.32 -33.24
C SER A 628 4.10 21.95 -32.42
N GLN A 629 3.29 21.02 -32.96
CA GLN A 629 1.96 20.70 -32.43
C GLN A 629 1.74 19.19 -32.34
N TRP A 630 1.07 18.76 -31.28
CA TRP A 630 0.66 17.37 -31.04
C TRP A 630 -0.83 17.32 -30.68
N THR A 631 -1.50 16.21 -31.00
CA THR A 631 -2.89 15.97 -30.61
C THR A 631 -3.04 14.60 -29.92
N ALA A 632 -3.86 14.55 -28.88
CA ALA A 632 -4.13 13.32 -28.12
C ALA A 632 -5.55 13.35 -27.52
N GLN A 633 -6.03 12.20 -27.03
CA GLN A 633 -7.31 12.16 -26.31
C GLN A 633 -7.18 12.79 -24.91
N LYS A 634 -6.01 12.63 -24.29
CA LYS A 634 -5.72 13.06 -22.92
C LYS A 634 -4.30 13.62 -22.84
N VAL A 635 -4.09 14.60 -21.98
CA VAL A 635 -2.78 15.15 -21.62
C VAL A 635 -2.54 15.02 -20.12
N LEU A 636 -1.32 14.72 -19.72
CA LEU A 636 -0.87 14.73 -18.34
C LEU A 636 0.18 15.83 -18.14
N VAL A 637 -0.09 16.77 -17.25
CA VAL A 637 0.81 17.85 -16.88
C VAL A 637 1.59 17.45 -15.63
N THR A 638 2.92 17.38 -15.72
CA THR A 638 3.82 17.09 -14.57
C THR A 638 4.90 18.15 -14.37
N VAL A 639 4.62 19.40 -14.72
CA VAL A 639 5.55 20.52 -14.53
C VAL A 639 5.65 20.94 -13.06
N PRO A 640 6.76 21.53 -12.61
CA PRO A 640 6.89 22.07 -11.26
C PRO A 640 5.82 23.14 -10.92
N LEU A 641 5.45 23.23 -9.65
CA LEU A 641 4.40 24.12 -9.12
C LEU A 641 4.61 25.59 -9.55
N THR A 642 5.87 26.06 -9.53
CA THR A 642 6.30 27.38 -10.00
C THR A 642 5.87 27.71 -11.42
N LEU A 643 5.90 26.74 -12.34
CA LEU A 643 5.57 26.98 -13.74
C LEU A 643 4.05 27.13 -13.93
N LEU A 644 3.24 26.52 -13.05
CA LEU A 644 1.80 26.77 -12.95
C LEU A 644 1.54 28.13 -12.29
N GLN A 645 2.20 28.44 -11.17
CA GLN A 645 2.07 29.74 -10.47
C GLN A 645 2.46 30.93 -11.35
N LYS A 646 3.43 30.77 -12.25
CA LYS A 646 3.86 31.80 -13.21
C LYS A 646 3.10 31.76 -14.54
N ASN A 647 2.08 30.91 -14.68
CA ASN A 647 1.27 30.73 -15.89
C ASN A 647 2.12 30.50 -17.16
N MET A 648 3.21 29.73 -17.04
CA MET A 648 4.17 29.46 -18.13
C MET A 648 3.58 28.61 -19.28
N ILE A 649 2.41 28.01 -19.06
CA ILE A 649 1.62 27.30 -20.07
C ILE A 649 0.23 27.92 -20.09
N GLN A 650 -0.21 28.38 -21.26
CA GLN A 650 -1.56 28.86 -21.49
C GLN A 650 -2.53 27.69 -21.65
N PHE A 651 -3.58 27.67 -20.83
CA PHE A 651 -4.68 26.70 -20.93
C PHE A 651 -5.88 27.32 -21.66
N ASN A 652 -6.45 26.60 -22.63
CA ASN A 652 -7.70 26.97 -23.28
C ASN A 652 -8.73 25.81 -23.22
N PRO A 653 -9.88 25.96 -22.54
CA PRO A 653 -10.24 27.07 -21.64
C PRO A 653 -9.26 27.24 -20.46
N PRO A 654 -9.33 28.35 -19.71
CA PRO A 654 -8.52 28.52 -18.50
C PRO A 654 -8.80 27.46 -17.43
N LEU A 655 -7.83 27.24 -16.54
CA LEU A 655 -8.00 26.35 -15.38
C LEU A 655 -9.07 26.89 -14.41
N PRO A 656 -9.85 26.03 -13.74
CA PRO A 656 -10.85 26.46 -12.77
C PRO A 656 -10.25 27.28 -11.62
N GLU A 657 -10.95 28.32 -11.18
CA GLU A 657 -10.50 29.23 -10.11
C GLU A 657 -10.13 28.49 -8.81
N ARG A 658 -10.85 27.42 -8.45
CA ARG A 658 -10.54 26.54 -7.32
C ARG A 658 -9.15 25.91 -7.43
N LYS A 659 -8.73 25.51 -8.64
CA LYS A 659 -7.39 24.96 -8.90
C LYS A 659 -6.33 26.06 -8.86
N LEU A 660 -6.61 27.25 -9.40
CA LEU A 660 -5.70 28.41 -9.29
C LEU A 660 -5.47 28.81 -7.82
N LYS A 661 -6.52 28.85 -7.00
CA LYS A 661 -6.42 29.10 -5.55
C LYS A 661 -5.55 28.06 -4.83
N ALA A 662 -5.68 26.77 -5.18
CA ALA A 662 -4.80 25.73 -4.66
C ALA A 662 -3.33 25.87 -5.11
N ILE A 663 -3.10 26.22 -6.38
CA ILE A 663 -1.76 26.48 -6.94
C ILE A 663 -1.03 27.61 -6.18
N HIS A 664 -1.75 28.65 -5.74
CA HIS A 664 -1.16 29.80 -5.03
C HIS A 664 -1.14 29.68 -3.49
N SER A 665 -1.88 28.73 -2.90
CA SER A 665 -1.81 28.44 -1.45
C SER A 665 -0.67 27.47 -1.08
N LEU A 666 -0.15 26.70 -2.05
CA LEU A 666 1.11 25.98 -1.90
C LEU A 666 2.32 26.90 -2.13
N GLY A 667 3.38 26.65 -1.37
CA GLY A 667 4.67 27.32 -1.49
C GLY A 667 5.62 26.58 -2.42
N ALA A 668 6.44 27.33 -3.15
CA ALA A 668 7.52 26.82 -3.97
C ALA A 668 8.82 26.86 -3.15
N GLY A 669 9.03 25.84 -2.32
CA GLY A 669 10.21 25.73 -1.47
C GLY A 669 11.49 25.52 -2.30
N ILE A 670 12.58 26.11 -1.83
CA ILE A 670 13.89 26.13 -2.46
C ILE A 670 14.98 25.79 -1.43
N ILE A 671 15.91 24.95 -1.86
CA ILE A 671 17.21 24.74 -1.23
C ILE A 671 18.25 24.68 -2.33
N GLU A 672 19.48 25.08 -2.03
CA GLU A 672 20.62 24.84 -2.90
C GLU A 672 21.61 23.89 -2.20
N LYS A 673 22.47 23.24 -2.98
CA LYS A 673 23.51 22.33 -2.50
C LYS A 673 24.88 22.81 -2.92
N ILE A 674 25.86 22.53 -2.07
CA ILE A 674 27.28 22.54 -2.41
C ILE A 674 27.83 21.12 -2.27
N ALA A 675 28.73 20.71 -3.15
CA ALA A 675 29.53 19.50 -2.98
C ALA A 675 31.00 19.80 -3.24
N LEU A 676 31.88 19.28 -2.39
CA LEU A 676 33.32 19.55 -2.40
C LEU A 676 34.09 18.23 -2.36
N GLN A 677 35.01 18.03 -3.30
CA GLN A 677 35.97 16.93 -3.32
C GLN A 677 37.30 17.41 -2.74
N PHE A 678 37.93 16.61 -1.88
CA PHE A 678 39.19 16.91 -1.20
C PHE A 678 40.30 15.92 -1.58
N PRO A 679 41.59 16.25 -1.34
CA PRO A 679 42.70 15.33 -1.56
C PRO A 679 42.67 14.08 -0.67
N HIS A 680 42.12 14.22 0.54
CA HIS A 680 42.00 13.15 1.54
C HIS A 680 40.85 13.45 2.52
N ARG A 681 40.42 12.42 3.26
CA ARG A 681 39.29 12.48 4.20
C ARG A 681 39.71 13.08 5.55
N PHE A 682 39.92 14.40 5.58
CA PHE A 682 40.43 15.10 6.76
C PHE A 682 39.54 14.94 8.02
N TRP A 683 38.25 14.63 7.84
CA TRP A 683 37.25 14.53 8.91
C TRP A 683 37.23 13.19 9.66
N ASP A 684 37.84 12.12 9.12
CA ASP A 684 37.67 10.74 9.62
C ASP A 684 38.03 10.57 11.11
N GLY A 685 39.08 11.25 11.58
CA GLY A 685 39.53 11.18 12.97
C GLY A 685 38.53 11.74 13.98
N LYS A 686 37.71 12.71 13.57
CA LYS A 686 36.74 13.42 14.42
C LYS A 686 35.32 12.87 14.27
N ILE A 687 34.91 12.59 13.03
CA ILE A 687 33.56 12.10 12.67
C ILE A 687 33.41 10.58 12.85
N GLN A 688 34.53 9.83 12.86
CA GLN A 688 34.59 8.41 13.26
C GLN A 688 33.62 7.50 12.47
N GLY A 689 33.36 7.83 11.20
CA GLY A 689 32.49 7.05 10.32
C GLY A 689 30.99 7.27 10.49
N ALA A 690 30.55 8.37 11.13
CA ALA A 690 29.17 8.84 10.99
C ALA A 690 28.92 9.38 9.57
N ASP A 691 27.72 9.14 9.02
CA ASP A 691 27.36 9.53 7.65
C ASP A 691 27.18 11.06 7.47
N TYR A 692 27.01 11.78 8.57
CA TYR A 692 26.83 13.23 8.58
C TYR A 692 27.16 13.85 9.94
N PHE A 693 27.35 15.16 9.94
CA PHE A 693 27.53 15.99 11.13
C PHE A 693 26.83 17.35 11.01
N GLY A 694 26.40 17.88 12.15
CA GLY A 694 25.71 19.17 12.24
C GLY A 694 26.65 20.33 12.51
N HIS A 695 26.32 21.49 11.96
CA HIS A 695 26.96 22.78 12.20
C HIS A 695 26.02 23.65 13.04
N ILE A 696 26.46 24.00 14.26
CA ILE A 696 25.74 24.94 15.13
C ILE A 696 26.04 26.36 14.62
N PRO A 697 25.03 27.12 14.17
CA PRO A 697 25.26 28.38 13.50
C PRO A 697 25.73 29.49 14.47
N PRO A 698 26.58 30.41 14.01
CA PRO A 698 27.08 31.52 14.83
C PRO A 698 26.02 32.57 15.15
N SER A 699 24.95 32.66 14.36
CA SER A 699 23.85 33.61 14.54
C SER A 699 22.56 33.15 13.83
N PRO A 700 21.37 33.64 14.23
CA PRO A 700 20.09 33.19 13.65
C PRO A 700 19.97 33.45 12.14
N ASP A 701 20.48 34.57 11.64
CA ASP A 701 20.51 34.95 10.22
C ASP A 701 21.39 34.01 9.37
N LYS A 702 22.38 33.35 10.00
CA LYS A 702 23.26 32.37 9.35
C LYS A 702 22.79 30.93 9.49
N ARG A 703 21.67 30.65 10.17
CA ARG A 703 21.24 29.26 10.45
C ARG A 703 21.05 28.40 9.20
N GLY A 704 20.68 29.01 8.08
CA GLY A 704 20.53 28.36 6.79
C GLY A 704 21.82 28.05 6.02
N MET A 705 23.00 28.50 6.49
CA MET A 705 24.29 28.28 5.84
C MET A 705 24.95 26.97 6.31
N PHE A 706 24.89 25.94 5.46
CA PHE A 706 25.65 24.70 5.63
C PHE A 706 25.37 23.98 6.95
N SER A 707 24.10 23.87 7.35
CA SER A 707 23.72 23.37 8.69
C SER A 707 24.01 21.89 8.91
N VAL A 708 24.07 21.07 7.86
CA VAL A 708 24.47 19.66 7.92
C VAL A 708 25.46 19.35 6.79
N PHE A 709 26.53 18.63 7.10
CA PHE A 709 27.47 18.07 6.13
C PHE A 709 27.28 16.56 6.04
N TYR A 710 27.18 16.05 4.82
CA TYR A 710 27.00 14.64 4.48
C TYR A 710 28.26 14.07 3.85
N ASP A 711 28.67 12.88 4.27
CA ASP A 711 29.69 12.09 3.61
C ASP A 711 29.10 11.36 2.39
N MET A 712 29.67 11.61 1.22
CA MET A 712 29.18 11.05 -0.04
C MET A 712 29.84 9.71 -0.42
N ASP A 713 30.80 9.19 0.36
CA ASP A 713 31.31 7.83 0.21
C ASP A 713 31.35 7.01 1.52
N PRO A 714 30.25 6.31 1.84
CA PRO A 714 30.18 5.35 2.95
C PRO A 714 31.19 4.18 2.89
N GLN A 715 32.02 4.07 1.85
CA GLN A 715 33.13 3.11 1.78
C GLN A 715 34.49 3.71 2.17
N GLY A 716 34.58 5.02 2.45
CA GLY A 716 35.81 5.69 2.88
C GLY A 716 36.93 5.76 1.83
N LYS A 717 36.61 5.60 0.53
CA LYS A 717 37.60 5.56 -0.57
C LYS A 717 37.74 6.91 -1.27
N GLN A 718 36.73 7.76 -1.19
CA GLN A 718 36.74 9.12 -1.72
C GLN A 718 36.49 10.11 -0.58
N ALA A 719 37.05 11.31 -0.75
CA ALA A 719 36.83 12.44 0.13
C ALA A 719 35.88 13.43 -0.56
N VAL A 720 34.57 13.24 -0.38
CA VAL A 720 33.55 14.15 -0.90
C VAL A 720 32.53 14.46 0.19
N LEU A 721 32.41 15.74 0.54
CA LEU A 721 31.33 16.25 1.39
C LEU A 721 30.26 16.93 0.54
N MET A 722 29.01 16.87 0.98
CA MET A 722 27.89 17.64 0.45
C MET A 722 27.21 18.39 1.60
N SER A 723 26.79 19.63 1.36
CA SER A 723 26.02 20.42 2.33
C SER A 723 24.91 21.21 1.65
N VAL A 724 23.98 21.73 2.45
CA VAL A 724 22.73 22.34 2.01
C VAL A 724 22.63 23.79 2.49
N ILE A 725 22.02 24.62 1.64
CA ILE A 725 21.72 26.03 1.90
C ILE A 725 20.19 26.17 1.89
N THR A 726 19.62 26.73 2.96
CA THR A 726 18.16 26.85 3.17
C THR A 726 17.77 28.19 3.81
N GLY A 727 16.47 28.46 3.95
CA GLY A 727 15.95 29.68 4.59
C GLY A 727 16.49 30.97 3.97
N ASP A 728 16.79 31.97 4.81
CA ASP A 728 17.33 33.27 4.41
C ASP A 728 18.74 33.21 3.79
N ALA A 729 19.46 32.10 3.95
CA ALA A 729 20.77 31.92 3.31
C ALA A 729 20.65 31.71 1.79
N VAL A 730 19.53 31.17 1.27
CA VAL A 730 19.35 30.96 -0.18
C VAL A 730 19.29 32.29 -0.95
N PRO A 731 18.52 33.31 -0.53
CA PRO A 731 18.63 34.66 -1.08
C PRO A 731 20.04 35.28 -0.98
N ALA A 732 20.79 35.02 0.10
CA ALA A 732 22.12 35.59 0.31
C ALA A 732 23.15 35.04 -0.70
N VAL A 733 23.20 33.72 -0.90
CA VAL A 733 24.13 33.09 -1.87
C VAL A 733 23.70 33.24 -3.33
N ARG A 734 22.47 33.69 -3.57
CA ARG A 734 21.85 33.73 -4.91
C ARG A 734 22.67 34.55 -5.90
N GLU A 735 23.19 35.71 -5.50
CA GLU A 735 23.91 36.61 -6.41
C GLU A 735 25.44 36.50 -6.27
N MET A 736 25.93 35.51 -5.51
CA MET A 736 27.36 35.16 -5.40
C MET A 736 27.81 34.25 -6.55
N GLU A 737 29.10 34.26 -6.87
CA GLU A 737 29.73 33.25 -7.72
C GLU A 737 29.96 31.94 -6.95
N ASP A 738 29.93 30.79 -7.63
CA ASP A 738 30.16 29.46 -7.03
C ASP A 738 31.43 29.41 -6.15
N LYS A 739 32.49 30.12 -6.55
CA LYS A 739 33.76 30.17 -5.82
C LYS A 739 33.65 30.92 -4.49
N GLU A 740 32.83 31.96 -4.42
CA GLU A 740 32.59 32.70 -3.17
C GLU A 740 31.77 31.85 -2.19
N VAL A 741 30.77 31.11 -2.70
CA VAL A 741 29.98 30.16 -1.89
C VAL A 741 30.85 29.00 -1.38
N VAL A 742 31.80 28.52 -2.19
CA VAL A 742 32.85 27.58 -1.76
C VAL A 742 33.72 28.20 -0.66
N ASP A 743 34.12 29.46 -0.79
CA ASP A 743 34.98 30.11 0.21
C ASP A 743 34.26 30.35 1.55
N GLU A 744 32.96 30.66 1.56
CA GLU A 744 32.17 30.66 2.80
C GLU A 744 32.04 29.25 3.41
N CYS A 745 31.80 28.22 2.59
CA CYS A 745 31.75 26.84 3.07
C CYS A 745 33.09 26.36 3.64
N MET A 746 34.21 26.77 3.03
CA MET A 746 35.56 26.48 3.50
C MET A 746 35.95 27.26 4.76
N LYS A 747 35.39 28.46 4.99
CA LYS A 747 35.51 29.14 6.29
C LYS A 747 34.82 28.32 7.39
N VAL A 748 33.56 27.91 7.18
CA VAL A 748 32.82 27.06 8.13
C VAL A 748 33.59 25.77 8.42
N LEU A 749 34.02 25.01 7.41
CA LEU A 749 34.80 23.79 7.62
C LEU A 749 36.11 24.03 8.40
N ARG A 750 36.80 25.15 8.18
CA ARG A 750 38.02 25.53 8.94
C ARG A 750 37.72 25.94 10.39
N GLU A 751 36.52 26.40 10.71
CA GLU A 751 36.09 26.63 12.10
C GLU A 751 35.57 25.36 12.79
N LEU A 752 34.92 24.44 12.07
CA LEU A 752 34.44 23.16 12.64
C LEU A 752 35.58 22.16 12.92
N PHE A 753 36.72 22.31 12.24
CA PHE A 753 37.93 21.47 12.40
C PHE A 753 39.16 22.31 12.79
N LYS A 754 38.94 23.36 13.60
CA LYS A 754 39.93 24.39 13.96
C LYS A 754 41.25 23.87 14.52
N GLU A 755 41.24 22.69 15.14
CA GLU A 755 42.40 22.02 15.74
C GLU A 755 43.30 21.28 14.74
N GLN A 756 42.94 21.23 13.46
CA GLN A 756 43.69 20.55 12.40
C GLN A 756 43.68 21.36 11.09
N GLU A 757 44.55 20.99 10.14
CA GLU A 757 44.49 21.57 8.79
C GLU A 757 43.31 20.97 8.00
N VAL A 758 42.62 21.84 7.24
CA VAL A 758 41.58 21.47 6.28
C VAL A 758 42.09 21.82 4.87
N PRO A 759 42.36 20.82 4.01
CA PRO A 759 42.91 21.04 2.68
C PRO A 759 41.90 21.78 1.77
N ASP A 760 42.41 22.53 0.79
CA ASP A 760 41.56 23.13 -0.23
C ASP A 760 40.85 22.06 -1.09
N PRO A 761 39.62 22.32 -1.57
CA PRO A 761 38.88 21.39 -2.41
C PRO A 761 39.49 21.33 -3.83
N VAL A 762 39.67 20.12 -4.35
CA VAL A 762 40.24 19.87 -5.69
C VAL A 762 39.20 20.01 -6.81
N ASN A 763 37.91 19.88 -6.47
CA ASN A 763 36.79 19.98 -7.41
C ASN A 763 35.50 20.26 -6.61
N PHE A 764 34.52 20.94 -7.22
CA PHE A 764 33.26 21.29 -6.55
C PHE A 764 32.11 21.52 -7.53
N PHE A 765 30.89 21.62 -6.99
CA PHE A 765 29.78 22.32 -7.65
C PHE A 765 28.89 23.03 -6.62
N VAL A 766 28.21 24.09 -7.06
CA VAL A 766 27.09 24.74 -6.35
C VAL A 766 25.85 24.63 -7.25
N THR A 767 24.67 24.42 -6.67
CA THR A 767 23.42 24.37 -7.44
C THR A 767 22.73 25.73 -7.51
N HIS A 768 21.97 25.94 -8.60
CA HIS A 768 21.18 27.15 -8.83
C HIS A 768 19.76 26.79 -9.29
N TRP A 769 19.09 25.87 -8.58
CA TRP A 769 17.69 25.47 -8.84
C TRP A 769 16.72 26.65 -8.78
N SER A 770 17.07 27.71 -8.03
CA SER A 770 16.39 29.00 -7.94
C SER A 770 16.43 29.81 -9.24
N LYS A 771 17.54 29.73 -10.00
CA LYS A 771 17.74 30.39 -11.31
C LYS A 771 17.27 29.53 -12.48
N ASP A 772 17.24 28.21 -12.31
CA ASP A 772 16.82 27.24 -13.33
C ASP A 772 15.39 27.50 -13.82
N SER A 773 15.25 28.02 -15.05
CA SER A 773 13.99 28.47 -15.64
C SER A 773 12.90 27.40 -15.67
N TRP A 774 13.27 26.11 -15.69
CA TRP A 774 12.34 24.98 -15.73
C TRP A 774 12.24 24.23 -14.39
N SER A 775 12.69 24.84 -13.28
CA SER A 775 12.36 24.40 -11.91
C SER A 775 12.00 25.59 -11.01
N GLN A 776 12.94 26.51 -10.76
CA GLN A 776 12.76 27.67 -9.86
C GLN A 776 12.33 27.29 -8.42
N MET A 777 12.51 26.02 -8.05
CA MET A 777 12.14 25.39 -6.77
C MET A 777 12.84 24.05 -6.58
N SER A 778 12.86 23.55 -5.35
CA SER A 778 13.30 22.21 -4.95
C SER A 778 12.10 21.30 -4.62
N TYR A 779 11.12 21.74 -3.81
CA TYR A 779 9.91 20.96 -3.44
C TYR A 779 8.81 21.86 -2.85
N SER A 780 7.56 21.40 -2.80
CA SER A 780 6.45 22.22 -2.26
C SER A 780 6.34 22.19 -0.73
N PHE A 781 5.68 23.22 -0.18
CA PHE A 781 5.22 23.27 1.21
C PHE A 781 3.83 23.91 1.28
N VAL A 782 3.18 23.92 2.45
CA VAL A 782 1.92 24.66 2.66
C VAL A 782 2.21 26.04 3.26
N LYS A 783 1.88 27.10 2.52
CA LYS A 783 2.02 28.47 3.01
C LYS A 783 0.97 28.79 4.08
N THR A 784 1.25 29.78 4.92
CA THR A 784 0.27 30.37 5.84
C THR A 784 -1.08 30.67 5.16
N GLY A 785 -2.17 30.23 5.78
CA GLY A 785 -3.54 30.25 5.24
C GLY A 785 -3.89 29.07 4.34
N GLY A 786 -2.93 28.21 4.00
CA GLY A 786 -3.12 27.04 3.15
C GLY A 786 -3.77 25.83 3.84
N SER A 787 -3.81 24.72 3.11
CA SER A 787 -4.31 23.41 3.58
C SER A 787 -3.71 22.31 2.71
N GLY A 788 -3.50 21.11 3.30
CA GLY A 788 -3.08 19.92 2.56
C GLY A 788 -4.06 19.51 1.44
N GLU A 789 -5.33 19.94 1.50
CA GLU A 789 -6.30 19.75 0.42
C GLU A 789 -5.89 20.39 -0.91
N ALA A 790 -5.00 21.39 -0.90
CA ALA A 790 -4.51 22.01 -2.12
C ALA A 790 -3.79 21.01 -3.05
N TYR A 791 -3.12 20.00 -2.50
CA TYR A 791 -2.50 18.91 -3.27
C TYR A 791 -3.56 18.06 -3.99
N ASP A 792 -4.69 17.75 -3.33
CA ASP A 792 -5.79 16.97 -3.91
C ASP A 792 -6.50 17.79 -4.98
N ILE A 793 -6.79 19.06 -4.71
CA ILE A 793 -7.41 19.99 -5.68
C ILE A 793 -6.51 20.19 -6.90
N LEU A 794 -5.19 20.19 -6.73
CA LEU A 794 -4.26 20.22 -7.86
C LEU A 794 -4.27 18.89 -8.64
N ALA A 795 -4.43 17.75 -7.97
CA ALA A 795 -4.57 16.41 -8.56
C ALA A 795 -5.93 16.09 -9.21
N GLU A 796 -6.97 16.90 -9.03
CA GLU A 796 -8.24 16.78 -9.76
C GLU A 796 -8.00 16.92 -11.28
N ASP A 797 -8.53 16.02 -12.10
CA ASP A 797 -8.48 16.20 -13.56
C ASP A 797 -9.50 17.25 -14.03
N VAL A 798 -9.33 17.75 -15.25
CA VAL A 798 -10.27 18.64 -15.91
C VAL A 798 -10.90 17.90 -17.08
N GLN A 799 -12.20 17.63 -16.95
CA GLN A 799 -13.08 17.03 -17.97
C GLN A 799 -12.62 15.64 -18.48
N GLY A 800 -11.84 14.88 -17.71
CA GLY A 800 -11.24 13.62 -18.18
C GLY A 800 -10.23 13.80 -19.33
N LYS A 801 -9.80 15.04 -19.62
CA LYS A 801 -8.89 15.42 -20.71
C LYS A 801 -7.53 15.88 -20.20
N VAL A 802 -7.49 16.73 -19.17
CA VAL A 802 -6.24 17.29 -18.61
C VAL A 802 -6.02 16.76 -17.20
N PHE A 803 -4.98 15.94 -17.03
CA PHE A 803 -4.60 15.30 -15.76
C PHE A 803 -3.38 15.98 -15.15
N PHE A 804 -3.18 15.83 -13.85
CA PHE A 804 -2.12 16.51 -13.10
C PHE A 804 -1.38 15.55 -12.17
N ALA A 805 -0.04 15.51 -12.30
CA ALA A 805 0.84 14.76 -11.41
C ALA A 805 2.11 15.55 -11.06
N GLY A 806 2.91 15.04 -10.13
CA GLY A 806 4.05 15.72 -9.52
C GLY A 806 3.95 15.66 -7.99
N GLU A 807 5.05 15.97 -7.30
CA GLU A 807 5.07 15.95 -5.83
C GLU A 807 4.09 16.96 -5.20
N ALA A 808 3.95 18.15 -5.79
CA ALA A 808 2.91 19.13 -5.46
C ALA A 808 1.45 18.67 -5.72
N THR A 809 1.24 17.42 -6.17
CA THR A 809 -0.09 16.81 -6.36
C THR A 809 -0.34 15.61 -5.44
N ASN A 810 0.59 15.29 -4.52
CA ASN A 810 0.51 14.11 -3.67
C ASN A 810 0.40 14.50 -2.19
N ARG A 811 -0.83 14.59 -1.66
CA ARG A 811 -1.08 15.01 -0.27
C ARG A 811 -0.49 14.09 0.79
N HIS A 812 -0.43 12.79 0.51
CA HIS A 812 0.09 11.79 1.44
C HIS A 812 1.62 11.82 1.49
N PHE A 813 2.25 12.04 0.34
CA PHE A 813 3.70 12.01 0.17
C PHE A 813 4.13 13.21 -0.69
N PRO A 814 4.09 14.44 -0.16
CA PRO A 814 4.57 15.62 -0.87
C PRO A 814 6.10 15.57 -1.03
N GLN A 815 6.68 16.56 -1.72
CA GLN A 815 8.13 16.83 -1.88
C GLN A 815 8.99 15.77 -2.61
N THR A 816 8.78 14.49 -2.32
CA THR A 816 9.72 13.39 -2.57
C THR A 816 9.65 12.84 -4.00
N VAL A 817 10.76 12.21 -4.43
CA VAL A 817 10.78 11.43 -5.68
C VAL A 817 9.77 10.27 -5.64
N THR A 818 9.60 9.64 -4.48
CA THR A 818 8.54 8.65 -4.20
C THR A 818 7.15 9.23 -4.43
N GLY A 819 6.87 10.41 -3.89
CA GLY A 819 5.62 11.14 -4.08
C GLY A 819 5.32 11.48 -5.55
N ALA A 820 6.33 12.00 -6.24
CA ALA A 820 6.27 12.27 -7.67
C ALA A 820 6.00 10.98 -8.49
N TYR A 821 6.73 9.89 -8.23
CA TYR A 821 6.51 8.59 -8.88
C TYR A 821 5.06 8.10 -8.69
N LEU A 822 4.58 8.08 -7.44
CA LEU A 822 3.25 7.57 -7.10
C LEU A 822 2.12 8.41 -7.71
N SER A 823 2.28 9.74 -7.80
CA SER A 823 1.31 10.58 -8.53
C SER A 823 1.25 10.24 -10.04
N GLY A 824 2.38 9.87 -10.66
CA GLY A 824 2.40 9.43 -12.06
C GLY A 824 1.68 8.08 -12.26
N VAL A 825 1.88 7.14 -11.33
CA VAL A 825 1.15 5.86 -11.31
C VAL A 825 -0.36 6.08 -11.10
N ARG A 826 -0.75 6.99 -10.20
CA ARG A 826 -2.14 7.36 -9.93
C ARG A 826 -2.83 7.90 -11.19
N GLU A 827 -2.24 8.87 -11.88
CA GLU A 827 -2.85 9.41 -13.11
C GLU A 827 -2.86 8.37 -14.24
N ALA A 828 -1.82 7.55 -14.39
CA ALA A 828 -1.84 6.42 -15.34
C ALA A 828 -3.01 5.45 -15.06
N SER A 829 -3.33 5.18 -13.79
CA SER A 829 -4.50 4.37 -13.41
C SER A 829 -5.83 5.05 -13.78
N LYS A 830 -5.97 6.37 -13.63
CA LYS A 830 -7.18 7.11 -14.05
C LYS A 830 -7.31 7.07 -15.57
N MET A 831 -6.24 7.43 -16.28
CA MET A 831 -6.20 7.53 -17.74
C MET A 831 -6.44 6.19 -18.44
N ALA A 832 -6.13 5.06 -17.81
CA ALA A 832 -6.41 3.71 -18.29
C ALA A 832 -7.78 3.15 -17.84
N ALA A 833 -8.55 3.87 -17.02
CA ALA A 833 -9.89 3.47 -16.58
C ALA A 833 -11.03 4.23 -17.29
N MET A 834 -10.74 5.43 -17.83
CA MET A 834 -11.66 6.29 -18.59
C MET A 834 -11.59 6.04 -20.11
#